data_AF-A0A254S403-F1
#
_entry.id   AF-A0A254S403-F1
#
_cell.length_a   1.000
_cell.length_b   1.000
_cell.length_c   1.000
_cell.angle_alpha   90.00
_cell.angle_beta   90.00
_cell.angle_gamma   90.00
#
_symmetry.space_group_name_H-M   'P 1'
#
loop_
_entity.id
_entity.type
_entity.pdbx_description
1 polymer ?
#
loop_
_entity_poly.entity_id
_entity_poly.type
_entity_poly.pdbx_seq_one_letter_code
_entity_poly.pdbx_strand_id
1 'polypeptide(L)'
;MKRFWVLALAAAAFAGAAITPETPSKDADGCYAISTAEELFGFADIVNTSATHDECGKLTANIIVNKPGQEDGTVKWEPISFFSGSFDGQGHTIEGLALGNSTTNEVPALPNAGLFGVVSSRNSLSPVRIKNLTLKGVNFFDIDNGGGLIGKIDSLSNEVVIENCDVEISIGVLRLEEDVRGYRGGLVGLHQGGWLTIKESHVEGHFYGAGTNAGLVAGTTGTVRIFNSYCQNNFSDAAEAALVGTATNANVYVENSYALSRYTPSDQWNGVYNLVGKTENSYVKYSNVFRMHMVFFSETPPEGVHEFYDEQVEDGTIARVLHLFKSGNVDGSVWGQNVGTDEYPTLSGKIDGGQSLKLSALHLITYDADTVTYSKQYIEGIESSLPLPERKDYEFAGWYDNEKFYGKSTTTIPKDATGDKTFYAKWWHIPKFVNNCYEIALIDELYYFANLYNRQQYSKNTCVKLTADLVDNKKVVVGDSLNTADSSKFCAWTPIQKFKGTFDGQGHSISGLIFVGNDGNPNAGLFASVGEENEVSDEVVIKNLGIKDSYFEGRRKSGSLVGQSASGTNLYVSNVYSECVINSWNTDIGGLIGAFNADSEKQSLLYLVNAYHKGHVGGGSYVGGLVGSIEDAKAFIVNAYHSGLVQGGSTVGGLVGEVTGGDDSRTFMAYVYNDGLVNASRGAVAGGLIANQYTSTTIQNAYNAGDVTAKTQSVGGIVSQSSNPIVLTNVFNKGTLLPDSYSDALVAETNKNYKLTADNVFFFESVPSKNGGSAATADAFADLSLAKKLHDYAKGDVNGEGWTQAAGDPYPNFKKDVVEAYAEQFIVTPSEPGSSSSSVVESSSSSESGKTSPVVSRAVSLVNVRSVGRMVEISGMQAGEAYALLDMQGRLLQRGFASGSNVSLNVVRSGRYLIRVAGQTKAVTIR
;
A
#
# COMPACT_ATOMS: atom_id res chain seq x y z
N MET A 1 53.03 -24.51 52.26
CA MET A 1 52.00 -24.11 53.25
C MET A 1 50.63 -24.08 52.56
N LYS A 2 49.73 -24.97 53.00
CA LYS A 2 48.24 -24.85 53.16
C LYS A 2 47.41 -24.39 51.93
N ARG A 3 46.56 -25.25 51.30
CA ARG A 3 45.16 -25.68 51.65
C ARG A 3 44.18 -24.47 51.73
N PHE A 4 42.99 -24.45 51.11
CA PHE A 4 41.76 -25.17 51.50
C PHE A 4 40.73 -25.31 50.33
N TRP A 5 40.22 -26.53 50.00
CA TRP A 5 38.85 -27.12 50.21
C TRP A 5 37.71 -26.44 49.42
N VAL A 6 37.09 -27.05 48.38
CA VAL A 6 36.14 -28.20 48.29
C VAL A 6 34.90 -28.05 49.17
N LEU A 7 33.75 -27.80 48.53
CA LEU A 7 32.41 -28.10 49.03
C LEU A 7 31.62 -28.71 47.87
N ALA A 8 31.46 -30.03 47.95
CA ALA A 8 30.52 -30.80 47.15
C ALA A 8 29.15 -30.70 47.81
N LEU A 9 28.12 -30.27 47.07
CA LEU A 9 26.73 -30.60 47.35
C LEU A 9 26.30 -31.65 46.34
N ALA A 10 26.05 -32.86 46.83
CA ALA A 10 25.41 -33.93 46.09
C ALA A 10 23.92 -33.60 45.97
N ALA A 11 23.45 -33.29 44.76
CA ALA A 11 22.06 -33.46 44.39
C ALA A 11 21.92 -34.90 43.86
N ALA A 12 21.12 -35.71 44.56
CA ALA A 12 20.72 -37.02 44.08
C ALA A 12 19.74 -36.83 42.91
N ALA A 13 20.26 -36.81 41.68
CA ALA A 13 19.45 -36.89 40.48
C ALA A 13 19.12 -38.36 40.22
N PHE A 14 17.82 -38.69 40.24
CA PHE A 14 17.33 -39.97 39.75
C PHE A 14 17.57 -40.03 38.23
N ALA A 15 18.45 -40.93 37.82
CA ALA A 15 18.78 -41.18 36.43
C ALA A 15 17.60 -41.88 35.74
N GLY A 16 17.04 -41.28 34.69
CA GLY A 16 16.36 -42.07 33.65
C GLY A 16 17.35 -43.09 33.08
N ALA A 17 16.86 -44.10 32.34
CA ALA A 17 17.76 -45.00 31.64
C ALA A 17 18.73 -44.18 30.76
N ALA A 18 20.03 -44.27 31.03
CA ALA A 18 21.05 -43.50 30.33
C ALA A 18 21.49 -44.29 29.09
N ILE A 19 21.30 -43.72 27.90
CA ILE A 19 21.96 -44.19 26.68
C ILE A 19 23.40 -43.68 26.70
N THR A 20 24.36 -44.54 26.33
CA THR A 20 25.75 -44.13 26.11
C THR A 20 25.91 -43.77 24.64
N PRO A 21 26.18 -42.50 24.28
CA PRO A 21 26.32 -42.09 22.89
C PRO A 21 27.46 -42.82 22.18
N GLU A 22 27.24 -43.26 20.95
CA GLU A 22 28.24 -43.89 20.08
C GLU A 22 28.44 -43.05 18.81
N THR A 23 29.68 -42.90 18.35
CA THR A 23 29.97 -42.13 17.14
C THR A 23 29.54 -42.90 15.89
N PRO A 24 28.55 -42.43 15.10
CA PRO A 24 28.18 -43.07 13.85
C PRO A 24 29.33 -43.04 12.85
N SER A 25 29.42 -44.10 12.03
CA SER A 25 30.35 -44.12 10.91
C SER A 25 29.90 -43.17 9.79
N LYS A 26 30.84 -42.70 8.96
CA LYS A 26 30.50 -41.90 7.76
C LYS A 26 30.32 -42.80 6.54
N ASP A 27 29.29 -42.51 5.75
CA ASP A 27 29.04 -43.14 4.45
C ASP A 27 29.98 -42.61 3.35
N ALA A 28 29.77 -43.08 2.11
CA ALA A 28 30.57 -42.68 0.96
C ALA A 28 30.46 -41.19 0.59
N ASP A 29 29.37 -40.52 1.00
CA ASP A 29 29.15 -39.09 0.78
C ASP A 29 29.71 -38.24 1.93
N GLY A 30 30.28 -38.89 2.96
CA GLY A 30 30.81 -38.22 4.15
C GLY A 30 29.75 -37.87 5.19
N CYS A 31 28.52 -38.38 5.04
CA CYS A 31 27.43 -38.20 5.99
C CYS A 31 27.42 -39.29 7.05
N TYR A 32 27.04 -38.94 8.27
CA TYR A 32 26.93 -39.88 9.38
C TYR A 32 25.78 -40.86 9.13
N ALA A 33 26.09 -42.14 9.03
CA ALA A 33 25.13 -43.23 8.90
C ALA A 33 24.69 -43.67 10.30
N ILE A 34 23.39 -43.53 10.58
CA ILE A 34 22.80 -43.70 11.91
C ILE A 34 21.83 -44.88 11.86
N SER A 35 22.10 -45.91 12.65
CA SER A 35 21.34 -47.17 12.65
C SER A 35 20.81 -47.57 14.02
N THR A 36 21.30 -46.95 15.10
CA THR A 36 20.89 -47.25 16.48
C THR A 36 20.55 -45.98 17.26
N ALA A 37 19.96 -46.15 18.44
CA ALA A 37 19.68 -45.04 19.34
C ALA A 37 21.00 -44.44 19.87
N GLU A 38 21.98 -45.27 20.23
CA GLU A 38 23.31 -44.83 20.67
C GLU A 38 23.99 -43.93 19.62
N GLU A 39 23.90 -44.30 18.34
CA GLU A 39 24.44 -43.52 17.22
C GLU A 39 23.66 -42.22 16.98
N LEU A 40 22.35 -42.20 17.21
CA LEU A 40 21.53 -40.99 17.10
C LEU A 40 21.91 -39.97 18.17
N PHE A 41 22.11 -40.42 19.41
CA PHE A 41 22.60 -39.56 20.49
C PHE A 41 24.05 -39.10 20.21
N GLY A 42 24.91 -39.98 19.68
CA GLY A 42 26.26 -39.58 19.30
C GLY A 42 26.30 -38.59 18.14
N PHE A 43 25.39 -38.67 17.17
CA PHE A 43 25.22 -37.65 16.13
C PHE A 43 24.82 -36.30 16.75
N ALA A 44 23.88 -36.30 17.71
CA ALA A 44 23.49 -35.09 18.41
C ALA A 44 24.67 -34.43 19.14
N ASP A 45 25.49 -35.22 19.85
CA ASP A 45 26.70 -34.73 20.52
C ASP A 45 27.70 -34.10 19.53
N ILE A 46 27.89 -34.73 18.36
CA ILE A 46 28.79 -34.23 17.31
C ILE A 46 28.32 -32.86 16.81
N VAL A 47 27.04 -32.72 16.48
CA VAL A 47 26.49 -31.44 15.99
C VAL A 47 26.55 -30.37 17.09
N ASN A 48 26.12 -30.71 18.31
CA ASN A 48 26.04 -29.77 19.43
C ASN A 48 27.40 -29.23 19.88
N THR A 49 28.48 -29.96 19.57
CA THR A 49 29.86 -29.54 19.88
C THR A 49 30.62 -29.01 18.67
N SER A 50 30.03 -29.11 17.47
CA SER A 50 30.62 -28.61 16.24
C SER A 50 30.71 -27.10 16.22
N ALA A 51 31.77 -26.56 15.61
CA ALA A 51 31.86 -25.12 15.38
C ALA A 51 30.92 -24.64 14.26
N THR A 52 30.60 -25.53 13.30
CA THR A 52 29.84 -25.20 12.10
C THR A 52 28.39 -25.66 12.18
N HIS A 53 28.10 -26.74 12.93
CA HIS A 53 26.77 -27.34 13.06
C HIS A 53 26.15 -27.78 11.71
N ASP A 54 26.96 -27.96 10.67
CA ASP A 54 26.54 -28.21 9.28
C ASP A 54 26.66 -29.69 8.89
N GLU A 55 26.80 -30.58 9.88
CA GLU A 55 26.94 -32.02 9.64
C GLU A 55 25.72 -32.61 8.92
N CYS A 56 25.98 -33.56 8.02
CA CYS A 56 24.93 -34.34 7.40
C CYS A 56 24.74 -35.70 8.09
N GLY A 57 23.48 -36.04 8.38
CA GLY A 57 23.07 -37.32 8.97
C GLY A 57 22.12 -38.07 8.05
N LYS A 58 22.25 -39.40 7.99
CA LYS A 58 21.35 -40.29 7.25
C LYS A 58 20.98 -41.48 8.11
N LEU A 59 19.69 -41.77 8.22
CA LEU A 59 19.27 -43.02 8.85
C LEU A 59 19.48 -44.19 7.89
N THR A 60 19.92 -45.32 8.42
CA THR A 60 20.07 -46.58 7.66
C THR A 60 19.24 -47.73 8.25
N ALA A 61 18.53 -47.47 9.36
CA ALA A 61 17.60 -48.38 9.99
C ALA A 61 16.56 -47.59 10.79
N ASN A 62 15.46 -48.26 11.15
CA ASN A 62 14.51 -47.71 12.11
C ASN A 62 15.14 -47.71 13.51
N ILE A 63 14.94 -46.64 14.26
CA ILE A 63 15.52 -46.41 15.58
C ILE A 63 14.40 -46.37 16.61
N ILE A 64 14.52 -47.16 17.66
CA ILE A 64 13.60 -47.13 18.80
C ILE A 64 14.40 -46.62 20.00
N VAL A 65 14.06 -45.41 20.47
CA VAL A 65 14.66 -44.82 21.66
C VAL A 65 13.91 -45.30 22.90
N ASN A 66 12.58 -45.18 22.89
CA ASN A 66 11.71 -45.69 23.94
C ASN A 66 10.60 -46.54 23.34
N LYS A 67 10.26 -47.64 24.01
CA LYS A 67 9.13 -48.48 23.59
C LYS A 67 7.80 -47.89 24.11
N PRO A 68 6.68 -48.08 23.39
CA PRO A 68 5.36 -47.70 23.87
C PRO A 68 5.07 -48.28 25.26
N GLY A 69 4.57 -47.46 26.19
CA GLY A 69 4.14 -47.88 27.54
C GLY A 69 5.20 -47.93 28.65
N GLN A 70 6.39 -47.33 28.46
CA GLN A 70 7.41 -47.22 29.52
C GLN A 70 7.38 -45.84 30.22
N GLU A 71 6.48 -45.69 31.20
CA GLU A 71 6.22 -44.42 31.89
C GLU A 71 7.21 -44.07 33.04
N ASP A 72 7.86 -45.06 33.65
CA ASP A 72 8.71 -44.88 34.86
C ASP A 72 10.25 -44.99 34.61
N GLY A 73 10.69 -44.95 33.35
CA GLY A 73 12.11 -45.19 32.99
C GLY A 73 12.57 -44.65 31.63
N THR A 74 11.84 -43.69 31.06
CA THR A 74 12.06 -43.18 29.69
C THR A 74 13.44 -42.53 29.52
N VAL A 75 14.19 -42.94 28.50
CA VAL A 75 15.38 -42.24 28.02
C VAL A 75 14.96 -40.84 27.56
N LYS A 76 15.58 -39.80 28.12
CA LYS A 76 15.30 -38.42 27.73
C LYS A 76 16.15 -38.03 26.54
N TRP A 77 15.51 -37.44 25.54
CA TRP A 77 16.19 -36.91 24.38
C TRP A 77 16.94 -35.62 24.76
N GLU A 78 18.08 -35.36 24.11
CA GLU A 78 18.73 -34.05 24.15
C GLU A 78 18.66 -33.45 22.75
N PRO A 79 17.91 -32.34 22.55
CA PRO A 79 17.71 -31.79 21.21
C PRO A 79 19.00 -31.37 20.51
N ILE A 80 19.05 -31.58 19.20
CA ILE A 80 20.14 -31.08 18.36
C ILE A 80 20.00 -29.56 18.22
N SER A 81 20.99 -28.80 18.67
CA SER A 81 20.97 -27.35 18.76
C SER A 81 21.73 -26.69 17.61
N PHE A 82 21.24 -25.53 17.18
CA PHE A 82 21.78 -24.70 16.09
C PHE A 82 22.08 -25.45 14.78
N PHE A 83 21.33 -26.51 14.49
CA PHE A 83 21.54 -27.33 13.31
C PHE A 83 21.46 -26.50 12.03
N SER A 84 22.48 -26.66 11.18
CA SER A 84 22.62 -25.96 9.90
C SER A 84 22.96 -26.90 8.73
N GLY A 85 22.95 -28.22 8.98
CA GLY A 85 23.26 -29.27 8.01
C GLY A 85 22.05 -29.88 7.30
N SER A 86 22.14 -31.17 6.97
CA SER A 86 21.07 -31.93 6.32
C SER A 86 20.79 -33.26 7.01
N PHE A 87 19.52 -33.63 7.14
CA PHE A 87 19.11 -34.89 7.75
C PHE A 87 18.15 -35.66 6.83
N ASP A 88 18.55 -36.85 6.40
CA ASP A 88 17.75 -37.72 5.53
C ASP A 88 17.35 -39.00 6.29
N GLY A 89 16.08 -39.16 6.59
CA GLY A 89 15.57 -40.38 7.22
C GLY A 89 15.58 -41.57 6.27
N GLN A 90 15.75 -41.38 4.96
CA GLN A 90 15.71 -42.45 3.93
C GLN A 90 14.48 -43.38 4.03
N GLY A 91 13.36 -42.87 4.55
CA GLY A 91 12.12 -43.62 4.78
C GLY A 91 12.09 -44.41 6.09
N HIS A 92 13.08 -44.22 6.97
CA HIS A 92 13.14 -44.85 8.28
C HIS A 92 12.41 -44.05 9.37
N THR A 93 12.08 -44.76 10.45
CA THR A 93 11.35 -44.22 11.61
C THR A 93 12.28 -44.01 12.80
N ILE A 94 12.08 -42.92 13.55
CA ILE A 94 12.58 -42.77 14.93
C ILE A 94 11.37 -42.82 15.88
N GLU A 95 11.36 -43.76 16.81
CA GLU A 95 10.25 -44.01 17.72
C GLU A 95 10.60 -43.67 19.18
N GLY A 96 9.68 -43.00 19.86
CA GLY A 96 9.71 -42.81 21.31
C GLY A 96 10.61 -41.68 21.79
N LEU A 97 10.76 -40.58 21.04
CA LEU A 97 11.46 -39.40 21.54
C LEU A 97 10.67 -38.74 22.68
N ALA A 98 11.32 -38.49 23.82
CA ALA A 98 10.66 -37.92 24.99
C ALA A 98 11.45 -36.76 25.63
N LEU A 99 10.74 -35.68 25.99
CA LEU A 99 11.26 -34.48 26.65
C LEU A 99 10.30 -34.03 27.78
N GLY A 100 10.85 -33.44 28.84
CA GLY A 100 10.10 -33.00 30.02
C GLY A 100 9.69 -34.12 30.97
N ASN A 101 9.02 -33.77 32.08
CA ASN A 101 8.52 -34.73 33.07
C ASN A 101 7.05 -34.47 33.41
N SER A 102 6.20 -35.50 33.26
CA SER A 102 4.80 -35.45 33.70
C SER A 102 4.60 -35.51 35.22
N THR A 103 5.66 -35.74 36.02
CA THR A 103 5.52 -36.10 37.45
C THR A 103 6.32 -35.28 38.49
N THR A 104 7.16 -34.30 38.15
CA THR A 104 7.94 -33.55 39.17
C THR A 104 7.96 -32.02 39.01
N ASN A 105 7.77 -31.31 40.13
CA ASN A 105 7.67 -29.85 40.27
C ASN A 105 8.97 -29.04 40.05
N GLU A 106 10.09 -29.62 39.60
CA GLU A 106 11.40 -28.95 39.62
C GLU A 106 12.25 -29.15 38.35
N VAL A 107 11.77 -28.77 37.17
CA VAL A 107 12.63 -28.66 35.96
C VAL A 107 12.39 -27.30 35.29
N PRO A 108 13.43 -26.49 35.02
CA PRO A 108 13.28 -25.27 34.24
C PRO A 108 12.85 -25.63 32.81
N ALA A 109 11.85 -24.94 32.27
CA ALA A 109 11.31 -25.18 30.93
C ALA A 109 12.46 -25.27 29.91
N LEU A 110 12.49 -26.35 29.12
CA LEU A 110 13.36 -26.41 27.95
C LEU A 110 12.78 -25.40 26.94
N PRO A 111 13.52 -24.35 26.55
CA PRO A 111 12.94 -23.26 25.76
C PRO A 111 12.58 -23.70 24.35
N ASN A 112 13.26 -24.70 23.78
CA ASN A 112 13.00 -25.22 22.45
C ASN A 112 13.15 -26.74 22.40
N ALA A 113 12.11 -27.45 21.96
CA ALA A 113 12.03 -28.90 21.95
C ALA A 113 11.68 -29.44 20.56
N GLY A 114 12.43 -30.47 20.16
CA GLY A 114 12.30 -31.17 18.87
C GLY A 114 13.38 -32.22 18.73
N LEU A 115 13.34 -33.01 17.65
CA LEU A 115 14.55 -33.72 17.21
C LEU A 115 15.71 -32.70 17.09
N PHE A 116 15.41 -31.55 16.51
CA PHE A 116 16.22 -30.35 16.50
C PHE A 116 15.61 -29.29 17.42
N GLY A 117 16.34 -28.87 18.45
CA GLY A 117 15.91 -27.79 19.34
C GLY A 117 15.92 -26.44 18.62
N VAL A 118 17.03 -26.12 17.95
CA VAL A 118 17.18 -24.88 17.18
C VAL A 118 17.78 -25.18 15.81
N VAL A 119 17.25 -24.55 14.76
CA VAL A 119 17.79 -24.57 13.40
C VAL A 119 18.27 -23.17 13.00
N SER A 120 19.45 -23.13 12.37
CA SER A 120 20.20 -21.90 12.07
C SER A 120 20.74 -21.90 10.63
N SER A 121 19.85 -21.76 9.64
CA SER A 121 20.21 -21.84 8.21
C SER A 121 20.91 -20.56 7.70
N ARG A 122 22.23 -20.45 7.86
CA ARG A 122 22.98 -19.23 7.49
C ARG A 122 23.37 -19.13 6.02
N ASN A 123 23.49 -20.26 5.31
CA ASN A 123 23.96 -20.30 3.94
C ASN A 123 22.79 -20.36 2.96
N SER A 124 22.54 -19.28 2.22
CA SER A 124 21.47 -19.24 1.21
C SER A 124 21.69 -20.17 0.02
N LEU A 125 22.92 -20.67 -0.20
CA LEU A 125 23.22 -21.65 -1.25
C LEU A 125 23.10 -23.10 -0.78
N SER A 126 22.97 -23.33 0.52
CA SER A 126 22.87 -24.66 1.12
C SER A 126 21.87 -24.62 2.27
N PRO A 127 20.56 -24.60 1.96
CA PRO A 127 19.53 -24.55 2.97
C PRO A 127 19.53 -25.82 3.82
N VAL A 128 19.07 -25.70 5.07
CA VAL A 128 18.83 -26.86 5.93
C VAL A 128 17.71 -27.71 5.33
N ARG A 129 17.95 -29.01 5.20
CA ARG A 129 16.98 -29.97 4.64
C ARG A 129 16.78 -31.12 5.60
N ILE A 130 15.53 -31.35 6.02
CA ILE A 130 15.11 -32.51 6.80
C ILE A 130 14.09 -33.25 5.95
N LYS A 131 14.37 -34.50 5.60
CA LYS A 131 13.50 -35.23 4.67
C LYS A 131 13.38 -36.73 4.92
N ASN A 132 12.34 -37.33 4.37
CA ASN A 132 12.09 -38.78 4.34
C ASN A 132 12.12 -39.43 5.73
N LEU A 133 11.53 -38.77 6.73
CA LEU A 133 11.64 -39.19 8.13
C LEU A 133 10.26 -39.34 8.76
N THR A 134 10.03 -40.49 9.40
CA THR A 134 8.87 -40.67 10.27
C THR A 134 9.30 -40.56 11.73
N LEU A 135 8.65 -39.70 12.50
CA LEU A 135 8.75 -39.70 13.96
C LEU A 135 7.49 -40.29 14.56
N LYS A 136 7.63 -41.32 15.39
CA LYS A 136 6.51 -42.03 16.01
C LYS A 136 6.53 -41.93 17.52
N GLY A 137 5.38 -41.72 18.14
CA GLY A 137 5.24 -41.70 19.60
C GLY A 137 6.11 -40.62 20.25
N VAL A 138 6.21 -39.44 19.64
CA VAL A 138 6.92 -38.29 20.21
C VAL A 138 6.11 -37.76 21.39
N ASN A 139 6.78 -37.54 22.53
CA ASN A 139 6.11 -37.15 23.77
C ASN A 139 6.86 -36.01 24.46
N PHE A 140 6.43 -34.77 24.22
CA PHE A 140 7.11 -33.56 24.69
C PHE A 140 6.20 -32.71 25.59
N PHE A 141 6.53 -32.62 26.87
CA PHE A 141 5.76 -31.83 27.85
C PHE A 141 6.62 -30.79 28.59
N ASP A 142 5.98 -29.76 29.15
CA ASP A 142 6.62 -28.69 29.94
C ASP A 142 7.69 -27.91 29.15
N ILE A 143 7.31 -27.46 27.95
CA ILE A 143 8.18 -26.76 26.98
C ILE A 143 7.57 -25.43 26.50
N ASP A 144 8.43 -24.47 26.15
CA ASP A 144 8.01 -23.18 25.60
C ASP A 144 7.74 -23.28 24.10
N ASN A 145 8.77 -23.52 23.29
CA ASN A 145 8.65 -23.74 21.84
C ASN A 145 8.83 -25.22 21.53
N GLY A 146 7.87 -25.86 20.87
CA GLY A 146 7.92 -27.28 20.58
C GLY A 146 7.44 -27.64 19.20
N GLY A 147 8.19 -28.51 18.54
CA GLY A 147 7.77 -29.22 17.33
C GLY A 147 8.36 -30.61 17.33
N GLY A 148 7.69 -31.60 16.74
CA GLY A 148 8.25 -32.95 16.66
C GLY A 148 9.61 -32.96 15.96
N LEU A 149 9.74 -32.19 14.88
CA LEU A 149 11.02 -31.99 14.19
C LEU A 149 11.82 -30.84 14.78
N ILE A 150 11.25 -29.63 14.83
CA ILE A 150 11.99 -28.41 15.15
C ILE A 150 11.29 -27.62 16.27
N GLY A 151 12.01 -27.35 17.36
CA GLY A 151 11.52 -26.42 18.39
C GLY A 151 11.48 -24.98 17.88
N LYS A 152 12.59 -24.49 17.35
CA LYS A 152 12.72 -23.13 16.84
C LYS A 152 13.59 -23.02 15.59
N ILE A 153 13.17 -22.21 14.63
CA ILE A 153 14.00 -21.67 13.55
C ILE A 153 14.29 -20.21 13.89
N ASP A 154 15.56 -19.84 13.97
CA ASP A 154 15.95 -18.50 14.38
C ASP A 154 15.81 -17.43 13.29
N SER A 155 15.80 -16.16 13.73
CA SER A 155 15.56 -14.97 12.89
C SER A 155 16.58 -14.68 11.80
N LEU A 156 17.73 -15.34 11.84
CA LEU A 156 18.83 -15.16 10.88
C LEU A 156 18.89 -16.32 9.87
N SER A 157 17.92 -17.23 9.91
CA SER A 157 17.82 -18.33 8.96
C SER A 157 17.33 -17.81 7.60
N ASN A 158 17.95 -18.27 6.52
CA ASN A 158 17.55 -17.92 5.16
C ASN A 158 16.44 -18.83 4.66
N GLU A 159 16.70 -20.14 4.62
CA GLU A 159 15.75 -21.14 4.12
C GLU A 159 15.90 -22.49 4.84
N VAL A 160 14.78 -23.07 5.25
CA VAL A 160 14.64 -24.40 5.84
C VAL A 160 13.59 -25.18 5.05
N VAL A 161 13.90 -26.42 4.68
CA VAL A 161 13.00 -27.29 3.92
C VAL A 161 12.73 -28.58 4.70
N ILE A 162 11.45 -28.86 4.93
CA ILE A 162 10.92 -30.12 5.46
C ILE A 162 10.17 -30.82 4.33
N GLU A 163 10.55 -32.05 4.02
CA GLU A 163 10.06 -32.78 2.85
C GLU A 163 9.79 -34.25 3.17
N ASN A 164 8.59 -34.75 2.89
CA ASN A 164 8.28 -36.17 3.12
C ASN A 164 8.58 -36.60 4.57
N CYS A 165 8.11 -35.78 5.51
CA CYS A 165 8.27 -36.04 6.94
C CYS A 165 6.92 -36.20 7.62
N ASP A 166 6.81 -37.26 8.40
CA ASP A 166 5.59 -37.71 9.06
C ASP A 166 5.80 -37.71 10.57
N VAL A 167 4.90 -37.11 11.34
CA VAL A 167 5.08 -36.99 12.80
C VAL A 167 3.81 -37.36 13.56
N GLU A 168 3.92 -38.38 14.41
CA GLU A 168 2.95 -38.70 15.46
C GLU A 168 3.45 -38.13 16.80
N ILE A 169 2.74 -37.14 17.35
CA ILE A 169 3.18 -36.37 18.52
C ILE A 169 2.08 -36.13 19.55
N SER A 170 2.45 -36.31 20.82
CA SER A 170 1.78 -35.75 21.99
C SER A 170 2.62 -34.60 22.55
N ILE A 171 2.06 -33.39 22.57
CA ILE A 171 2.78 -32.18 22.97
C ILE A 171 1.92 -31.26 23.82
N GLY A 172 2.48 -30.64 24.86
CA GLY A 172 1.72 -29.68 25.63
C GLY A 172 2.35 -29.25 26.94
N VAL A 173 1.52 -28.63 27.78
CA VAL A 173 1.84 -28.35 29.17
C VAL A 173 0.77 -28.96 30.05
N LEU A 174 1.18 -29.78 31.03
CA LEU A 174 0.27 -30.46 31.95
C LEU A 174 -0.06 -29.59 33.19
N ARG A 175 0.58 -28.43 33.31
CA ARG A 175 0.43 -27.48 34.42
C ARG A 175 -0.49 -26.32 34.02
N LEU A 176 -1.59 -26.14 34.73
CA LEU A 176 -2.53 -25.02 34.57
C LEU A 176 -2.00 -23.74 35.26
N GLU A 177 -0.82 -23.24 34.88
CA GLU A 177 -0.41 -21.88 35.26
C GLU A 177 -0.89 -20.89 34.18
N GLU A 178 -1.61 -19.84 34.59
CA GLU A 178 -2.35 -18.92 33.70
C GLU A 178 -1.46 -18.11 32.72
N ASP A 179 -0.13 -18.19 32.81
CA ASP A 179 0.81 -17.30 32.11
C ASP A 179 1.78 -17.97 31.11
N VAL A 180 1.73 -19.30 30.88
CA VAL A 180 2.67 -19.97 29.96
C VAL A 180 2.19 -19.90 28.50
N ARG A 181 2.61 -18.86 27.77
CA ARG A 181 2.31 -18.67 26.34
C ARG A 181 3.44 -19.21 25.44
N GLY A 182 3.47 -20.53 25.27
CA GLY A 182 4.41 -21.23 24.37
C GLY A 182 3.87 -21.44 22.94
N TYR A 183 4.76 -21.77 21.99
CA TYR A 183 4.42 -22.12 20.60
C TYR A 183 4.64 -23.62 20.35
N ARG A 184 3.55 -24.39 20.18
CA ARG A 184 3.61 -25.86 20.04
C ARG A 184 2.99 -26.30 18.72
N GLY A 185 3.84 -26.57 17.73
CA GLY A 185 3.45 -27.08 16.43
C GLY A 185 3.67 -28.58 16.32
N GLY A 186 3.01 -29.26 15.38
CA GLY A 186 3.33 -30.67 15.14
C GLY A 186 4.70 -30.88 14.50
N LEU A 187 5.08 -30.03 13.54
CA LEU A 187 6.42 -30.07 12.92
C LEU A 187 7.36 -29.02 13.53
N VAL A 188 6.90 -27.77 13.62
CA VAL A 188 7.71 -26.61 14.01
C VAL A 188 7.02 -25.80 15.09
N GLY A 189 7.71 -25.53 16.20
CA GLY A 189 7.23 -24.62 17.24
C GLY A 189 7.20 -23.17 16.75
N LEU A 190 8.36 -22.52 16.68
CA LEU A 190 8.48 -21.11 16.31
C LEU A 190 9.42 -20.88 15.12
N HIS A 191 8.93 -20.22 14.06
CA HIS A 191 9.70 -19.83 12.88
C HIS A 191 9.91 -18.31 12.82
N GLN A 192 11.14 -17.83 13.02
CA GLN A 192 11.45 -16.40 12.98
C GLN A 192 12.17 -16.03 11.68
N GLY A 193 11.65 -15.08 10.90
CA GLY A 193 12.29 -14.61 9.65
C GLY A 193 12.45 -15.70 8.59
N GLY A 194 13.15 -15.41 7.48
CA GLY A 194 13.51 -16.42 6.48
C GLY A 194 12.35 -17.11 5.75
N TRP A 195 12.69 -18.21 5.07
CA TRP A 195 11.77 -19.11 4.37
C TRP A 195 11.70 -20.46 5.07
N LEU A 196 10.49 -20.95 5.31
CA LEU A 196 10.20 -22.33 5.72
C LEU A 196 9.31 -22.97 4.66
N THR A 197 9.81 -24.03 4.03
CA THR A 197 9.03 -24.84 3.08
C THR A 197 8.72 -26.19 3.70
N ILE A 198 7.45 -26.55 3.77
CA ILE A 198 6.94 -27.86 4.20
C ILE A 198 6.26 -28.47 2.98
N LYS A 199 6.68 -29.66 2.56
CA LYS A 199 6.07 -30.34 1.44
C LYS A 199 5.90 -31.84 1.68
N GLU A 200 4.79 -32.38 1.21
CA GLU A 200 4.52 -33.82 1.27
C GLU A 200 4.64 -34.36 2.70
N SER A 201 4.23 -33.57 3.70
CA SER A 201 4.41 -33.89 5.11
C SER A 201 3.07 -34.02 5.82
N HIS A 202 3.03 -34.87 6.84
CA HIS A 202 1.84 -34.95 7.68
C HIS A 202 2.13 -35.02 9.17
N VAL A 203 1.10 -34.62 9.93
CA VAL A 203 1.11 -34.69 11.39
C VAL A 203 -0.13 -35.39 11.88
N GLU A 204 0.05 -36.32 12.82
CA GLU A 204 -0.98 -36.77 13.76
C GLU A 204 -0.64 -36.22 15.14
N GLY A 205 -1.41 -35.23 15.61
CA GLY A 205 -1.04 -34.41 16.76
C GLY A 205 -2.08 -34.41 17.87
N HIS A 206 -1.63 -34.70 19.10
CA HIS A 206 -2.38 -34.55 20.34
C HIS A 206 -1.80 -33.38 21.14
N PHE A 207 -2.57 -32.31 21.29
CA PHE A 207 -2.10 -31.05 21.88
C PHE A 207 -2.79 -30.78 23.22
N TYR A 208 -1.98 -30.48 24.25
CA TYR A 208 -2.44 -30.25 25.62
C TYR A 208 -2.09 -28.85 26.17
N GLY A 209 -3.00 -28.28 26.96
CA GLY A 209 -2.79 -27.04 27.70
C GLY A 209 -2.93 -25.77 26.85
N ALA A 210 -3.05 -24.62 27.54
CA ALA A 210 -3.15 -23.31 26.91
C ALA A 210 -1.86 -22.89 26.18
N GLY A 211 -1.99 -22.00 25.19
CA GLY A 211 -0.91 -21.49 24.35
C GLY A 211 -1.25 -21.51 22.85
N THR A 212 -0.28 -21.18 22.00
CA THR A 212 -0.44 -21.26 20.55
C THR A 212 -0.15 -22.69 20.08
N ASN A 213 -1.22 -23.47 19.86
CA ASN A 213 -1.16 -24.83 19.36
C ASN A 213 -1.60 -24.88 17.89
N ALA A 214 -0.86 -25.60 17.03
CA ALA A 214 -1.23 -25.79 15.62
C ALA A 214 -0.65 -27.09 15.03
N GLY A 215 -1.31 -27.63 14.00
CA GLY A 215 -0.94 -28.93 13.42
C GLY A 215 0.44 -28.95 12.77
N LEU A 216 0.84 -27.92 12.02
CA LEU A 216 2.16 -27.91 11.36
C LEU A 216 3.14 -26.93 12.01
N VAL A 217 2.78 -25.64 12.05
CA VAL A 217 3.64 -24.56 12.56
C VAL A 217 2.90 -23.74 13.60
N ALA A 218 3.38 -23.67 14.84
CA ALA A 218 2.68 -22.88 15.85
C ALA A 218 2.80 -21.37 15.63
N GLY A 219 4.01 -20.83 15.46
CA GLY A 219 4.21 -19.38 15.29
C GLY A 219 5.13 -19.03 14.14
N THR A 220 4.86 -17.95 13.41
CA THR A 220 5.78 -17.45 12.39
C THR A 220 5.87 -15.92 12.27
N THR A 221 7.09 -15.44 12.01
CA THR A 221 7.39 -14.05 11.57
C THR A 221 8.13 -13.98 10.23
N GLY A 222 8.11 -15.08 9.47
CA GLY A 222 8.83 -15.24 8.21
C GLY A 222 7.89 -15.63 7.08
N THR A 223 8.44 -16.17 5.99
CA THR A 223 7.64 -16.73 4.90
C THR A 223 7.50 -18.24 5.06
N VAL A 224 6.27 -18.74 5.12
CA VAL A 224 5.95 -20.17 5.21
C VAL A 224 5.26 -20.64 3.94
N ARG A 225 5.72 -21.75 3.37
CA ARG A 225 5.14 -22.42 2.20
C ARG A 225 4.77 -23.85 2.58
N ILE A 226 3.51 -24.23 2.38
CA ILE A 226 2.98 -25.56 2.70
C ILE A 226 2.38 -26.15 1.43
N PHE A 227 2.92 -27.29 0.99
CA PHE A 227 2.52 -27.96 -0.25
C PHE A 227 2.16 -29.42 0.02
N ASN A 228 1.07 -29.93 -0.55
CA ASN A 228 0.73 -31.36 -0.47
C ASN A 228 0.85 -31.92 0.96
N SER A 229 0.40 -31.17 1.96
CA SER A 229 0.62 -31.52 3.37
C SER A 229 -0.70 -31.52 4.12
N TYR A 230 -0.78 -32.30 5.20
CA TYR A 230 -1.98 -32.35 6.00
C TYR A 230 -1.71 -32.56 7.49
N CYS A 231 -2.72 -32.29 8.30
CA CYS A 231 -2.67 -32.59 9.71
C CYS A 231 -3.98 -33.25 10.16
N GLN A 232 -3.84 -34.15 11.12
CA GLN A 232 -4.90 -34.79 11.89
C GLN A 232 -4.68 -34.40 13.34
N ASN A 233 -5.44 -33.44 13.83
CA ASN A 233 -5.20 -32.88 15.16
C ASN A 233 -6.35 -33.22 16.12
N ASN A 234 -5.97 -33.56 17.34
CA ASN A 234 -6.86 -33.63 18.50
C ASN A 234 -6.37 -32.65 19.56
N PHE A 235 -7.20 -31.65 19.88
CA PHE A 235 -6.87 -30.61 20.84
C PHE A 235 -7.68 -30.85 22.12
N SER A 236 -7.01 -30.99 23.28
CA SER A 236 -7.69 -31.17 24.57
C SER A 236 -8.22 -29.85 25.14
N ASP A 237 -7.59 -28.73 24.78
CA ASP A 237 -7.95 -27.37 25.17
C ASP A 237 -8.09 -26.49 23.93
N ALA A 238 -8.35 -25.19 24.14
CA ALA A 238 -8.42 -24.20 23.09
C ALA A 238 -7.20 -24.25 22.14
N ALA A 239 -7.45 -24.48 20.85
CA ALA A 239 -6.44 -24.39 19.81
C ALA A 239 -6.66 -23.16 18.93
N GLU A 240 -5.57 -22.57 18.44
CA GLU A 240 -5.63 -21.32 17.67
C GLU A 240 -5.83 -21.57 16.16
N ALA A 241 -5.34 -22.70 15.61
CA ALA A 241 -5.48 -23.00 14.18
C ALA A 241 -5.18 -24.47 13.81
N ALA A 242 -5.60 -24.87 12.60
CA ALA A 242 -5.36 -26.21 12.11
C ALA A 242 -3.96 -26.43 11.50
N LEU A 243 -3.46 -25.54 10.63
CA LEU A 243 -2.16 -25.66 9.97
C LEU A 243 -1.11 -24.75 10.61
N VAL A 244 -1.40 -23.45 10.72
CA VAL A 244 -0.48 -22.44 11.26
C VAL A 244 -1.14 -21.61 12.36
N GLY A 245 -0.57 -21.59 13.57
CA GLY A 245 -1.20 -20.96 14.74
C GLY A 245 -1.27 -19.43 14.64
N THR A 246 -0.12 -18.76 14.80
CA THR A 246 0.00 -17.30 14.73
C THR A 246 0.98 -16.86 13.63
N ALA A 247 0.60 -15.85 12.86
CA ALA A 247 1.42 -15.22 11.84
C ALA A 247 1.53 -13.71 12.09
N THR A 248 2.75 -13.19 12.28
CA THR A 248 3.01 -11.78 12.59
C THR A 248 4.11 -11.21 11.71
N ASN A 249 3.80 -10.20 10.88
CA ASN A 249 4.71 -9.70 9.83
C ASN A 249 5.22 -10.82 8.91
N ALA A 250 4.33 -11.77 8.59
CA ALA A 250 4.65 -13.01 7.89
C ALA A 250 3.89 -13.14 6.57
N ASN A 251 4.40 -13.99 5.67
CA ASN A 251 3.68 -14.40 4.47
C ASN A 251 3.45 -15.91 4.54
N VAL A 252 2.21 -16.38 4.46
CA VAL A 252 1.87 -17.80 4.53
C VAL A 252 1.19 -18.22 3.24
N TYR A 253 1.77 -19.20 2.55
CA TYR A 253 1.26 -19.78 1.33
C TYR A 253 0.93 -21.25 1.60
N VAL A 254 -0.33 -21.62 1.42
CA VAL A 254 -0.78 -23.00 1.57
C VAL A 254 -1.40 -23.44 0.25
N GLU A 255 -0.90 -24.53 -0.32
CA GLU A 255 -1.35 -25.03 -1.61
C GLU A 255 -1.54 -26.55 -1.60
N ASN A 256 -2.64 -26.99 -2.21
CA ASN A 256 -3.03 -28.39 -2.36
C ASN A 256 -2.89 -29.23 -1.08
N SER A 257 -3.42 -28.70 0.01
CA SER A 257 -3.23 -29.22 1.38
C SER A 257 -4.56 -29.27 2.10
N TYR A 258 -4.66 -30.04 3.18
CA TYR A 258 -5.90 -30.07 3.95
C TYR A 258 -5.68 -30.23 5.44
N ALA A 259 -6.68 -29.91 6.24
CA ALA A 259 -6.65 -30.13 7.67
C ALA A 259 -7.89 -30.86 8.18
N LEU A 260 -7.65 -31.86 9.02
CA LEU A 260 -8.63 -32.58 9.80
C LEU A 260 -8.40 -32.27 11.27
N SER A 261 -9.21 -31.39 11.84
CA SER A 261 -9.17 -31.10 13.27
C SER A 261 -10.40 -31.71 13.92
N ARG A 262 -10.21 -32.70 14.79
CA ARG A 262 -11.27 -33.27 15.63
C ARG A 262 -11.25 -32.55 16.98
N TYR A 263 -12.41 -32.06 17.40
CA TYR A 263 -12.55 -31.29 18.63
C TYR A 263 -13.40 -32.06 19.65
N THR A 264 -12.94 -32.07 20.90
CA THR A 264 -13.74 -32.55 22.04
C THR A 264 -14.28 -31.32 22.77
N PRO A 265 -15.60 -31.04 22.75
CA PRO A 265 -16.13 -29.83 23.34
C PRO A 265 -15.81 -29.72 24.83
N SER A 266 -15.12 -28.66 25.24
CA SER A 266 -15.16 -28.17 26.61
C SER A 266 -16.07 -26.95 26.66
N ASP A 267 -16.96 -26.88 27.66
CA ASP A 267 -18.09 -25.94 27.75
C ASP A 267 -17.72 -24.43 27.76
N GLN A 268 -16.44 -24.06 27.62
CA GLN A 268 -15.98 -22.67 27.78
C GLN A 268 -15.08 -22.09 26.69
N TRP A 269 -14.71 -22.81 25.63
CA TRP A 269 -13.84 -22.24 24.60
C TRP A 269 -14.17 -22.68 23.17
N ASN A 270 -14.58 -21.70 22.37
CA ASN A 270 -15.04 -21.78 21.00
C ASN A 270 -13.84 -21.55 20.05
N GLY A 271 -12.94 -22.54 19.88
CA GLY A 271 -11.54 -22.22 19.55
C GLY A 271 -11.02 -22.31 18.11
N VAL A 272 -11.43 -23.25 17.26
CA VAL A 272 -10.71 -23.51 15.99
C VAL A 272 -11.50 -23.05 14.77
N TYR A 273 -11.34 -21.77 14.40
CA TYR A 273 -12.07 -21.19 13.28
C TYR A 273 -11.33 -21.28 11.93
N ASN A 274 -9.99 -21.28 11.95
CA ASN A 274 -9.19 -21.03 10.75
C ASN A 274 -8.06 -22.04 10.51
N LEU A 275 -7.70 -22.22 9.25
CA LEU A 275 -6.51 -22.97 8.83
C LEU A 275 -5.22 -22.27 9.26
N VAL A 276 -5.22 -20.94 9.21
CA VAL A 276 -4.20 -20.07 9.80
C VAL A 276 -4.89 -19.19 10.85
N GLY A 277 -4.43 -19.22 12.10
CA GLY A 277 -5.11 -18.60 13.23
C GLY A 277 -4.92 -17.08 13.27
N LYS A 278 -4.30 -16.56 14.32
CA LYS A 278 -4.15 -15.12 14.51
C LYS A 278 -3.17 -14.53 13.49
N THR A 279 -3.62 -13.55 12.72
CA THR A 279 -2.78 -12.83 11.74
C THR A 279 -2.65 -11.35 12.10
N GLU A 280 -1.41 -10.83 12.13
CA GLU A 280 -1.12 -9.41 12.32
C GLU A 280 -0.11 -8.94 11.27
N ASN A 281 -0.43 -7.90 10.50
CA ASN A 281 0.40 -7.38 9.39
C ASN A 281 0.95 -8.49 8.46
N SER A 282 0.15 -9.52 8.24
CA SER A 282 0.58 -10.74 7.54
C SER A 282 -0.30 -10.99 6.33
N TYR A 283 0.28 -11.59 5.30
CA TYR A 283 -0.42 -11.99 4.09
C TYR A 283 -0.60 -13.51 4.09
N VAL A 284 -1.83 -14.00 3.91
CA VAL A 284 -2.14 -15.43 3.82
C VAL A 284 -2.78 -15.69 2.47
N LYS A 285 -2.28 -16.69 1.75
CA LYS A 285 -2.79 -17.10 0.44
C LYS A 285 -3.03 -18.60 0.43
N TYR A 286 -4.25 -18.98 0.10
CA TYR A 286 -4.65 -20.37 -0.09
C TYR A 286 -4.83 -20.66 -1.58
N SER A 287 -4.48 -21.87 -2.01
CA SER A 287 -4.85 -22.40 -3.32
C SER A 287 -5.14 -23.88 -3.22
N ASN A 288 -6.36 -24.29 -3.56
CA ASN A 288 -6.79 -25.68 -3.46
C ASN A 288 -6.62 -26.27 -2.05
N VAL A 289 -7.04 -25.54 -1.02
CA VAL A 289 -6.88 -25.97 0.38
C VAL A 289 -8.20 -26.41 0.96
N PHE A 290 -8.21 -27.52 1.70
CA PHE A 290 -9.45 -28.14 2.16
C PHE A 290 -9.55 -28.17 3.69
N ARG A 291 -10.74 -27.87 4.22
CA ARG A 291 -11.06 -28.06 5.64
C ARG A 291 -12.36 -28.84 5.80
N MET A 292 -12.44 -29.65 6.85
CA MET A 292 -13.68 -30.37 7.17
C MET A 292 -14.77 -29.35 7.57
N HIS A 293 -15.97 -29.47 6.99
CA HIS A 293 -17.09 -28.61 7.33
C HIS A 293 -17.55 -28.85 8.77
N MET A 294 -17.77 -27.78 9.54
CA MET A 294 -18.34 -27.84 10.89
C MET A 294 -19.54 -26.91 11.00
N VAL A 295 -20.60 -27.36 11.69
CA VAL A 295 -21.91 -26.67 11.80
C VAL A 295 -21.80 -25.28 12.45
N PHE A 296 -20.70 -24.98 13.17
CA PHE A 296 -20.50 -23.72 13.86
C PHE A 296 -19.75 -22.65 13.03
N PHE A 297 -19.35 -22.93 11.78
CA PHE A 297 -18.79 -21.90 10.92
C PHE A 297 -19.89 -20.95 10.43
N SER A 298 -19.96 -19.74 11.00
CA SER A 298 -20.86 -18.68 10.51
C SER A 298 -20.23 -17.84 9.40
N GLU A 299 -18.93 -18.04 9.11
CA GLU A 299 -18.17 -17.25 8.15
C GLU A 299 -17.94 -18.03 6.85
N THR A 300 -18.05 -17.31 5.72
CA THR A 300 -17.68 -17.85 4.41
C THR A 300 -16.19 -18.17 4.38
N PRO A 301 -15.76 -19.35 3.86
CA PRO A 301 -14.35 -19.69 3.74
C PRO A 301 -13.55 -18.60 2.99
N PRO A 302 -12.28 -18.35 3.37
CA PRO A 302 -11.39 -17.50 2.60
C PRO A 302 -11.24 -18.00 1.16
N GLU A 303 -10.91 -17.08 0.24
CA GLU A 303 -10.62 -17.44 -1.15
C GLU A 303 -9.51 -18.50 -1.24
N GLY A 304 -9.74 -19.54 -2.04
CA GLY A 304 -8.84 -20.69 -2.19
C GLY A 304 -8.99 -21.78 -1.13
N VAL A 305 -9.90 -21.61 -0.16
CA VAL A 305 -10.28 -22.62 0.83
C VAL A 305 -11.63 -23.22 0.48
N HIS A 306 -11.69 -24.54 0.40
CA HIS A 306 -12.92 -25.30 0.17
C HIS A 306 -13.27 -26.14 1.39
N GLU A 307 -14.57 -26.29 1.64
CA GLU A 307 -15.06 -27.17 2.68
C GLU A 307 -15.45 -28.52 2.08
N PHE A 308 -15.20 -29.58 2.85
CA PHE A 308 -15.65 -30.92 2.51
C PHE A 308 -16.45 -31.56 3.63
N TYR A 309 -17.29 -32.52 3.25
CA TYR A 309 -18.12 -33.30 4.15
C TYR A 309 -17.62 -34.75 4.21
N ASP A 310 -18.04 -35.47 5.24
CA ASP A 310 -17.64 -36.87 5.46
C ASP A 310 -17.96 -37.73 4.22
N GLU A 311 -19.08 -37.50 3.54
CA GLU A 311 -19.46 -38.28 2.36
C GLU A 311 -18.43 -38.15 1.21
N GLN A 312 -17.81 -36.97 1.06
CA GLN A 312 -16.83 -36.69 0.01
C GLN A 312 -15.44 -37.27 0.33
N VAL A 313 -15.19 -37.55 1.61
CA VAL A 313 -14.03 -38.32 2.06
C VAL A 313 -14.29 -39.80 1.80
N GLU A 314 -15.47 -40.29 2.19
CA GLU A 314 -15.86 -41.69 2.06
C GLU A 314 -15.93 -42.16 0.60
N ASP A 315 -16.38 -41.31 -0.33
CA ASP A 315 -16.53 -41.66 -1.75
C ASP A 315 -15.27 -41.42 -2.61
N GLY A 316 -14.21 -40.88 -2.00
CA GLY A 316 -12.91 -40.59 -2.63
C GLY A 316 -12.87 -39.29 -3.43
N THR A 317 -13.89 -38.44 -3.35
CA THR A 317 -13.95 -37.16 -4.07
C THR A 317 -12.78 -36.24 -3.71
N ILE A 318 -12.49 -36.07 -2.41
CA ILE A 318 -11.42 -35.16 -1.96
C ILE A 318 -10.04 -35.63 -2.42
N ALA A 319 -9.77 -36.94 -2.33
CA ALA A 319 -8.53 -37.52 -2.84
C ALA A 319 -8.35 -37.21 -4.33
N ARG A 320 -9.41 -37.29 -5.14
CA ARG A 320 -9.35 -37.02 -6.59
C ARG A 320 -9.10 -35.54 -6.91
N VAL A 321 -9.72 -34.62 -6.17
CA VAL A 321 -9.50 -33.17 -6.36
C VAL A 321 -8.06 -32.80 -6.01
N LEU A 322 -7.56 -33.29 -4.88
CA LEU A 322 -6.16 -33.10 -4.46
C LEU A 322 -5.18 -33.74 -5.46
N HIS A 323 -5.50 -34.92 -6.00
CA HIS A 323 -4.65 -35.67 -6.94
C HIS A 323 -4.51 -35.00 -8.31
N LEU A 324 -5.58 -34.38 -8.81
CA LEU A 324 -5.59 -33.74 -10.13
C LEU A 324 -4.98 -32.33 -10.14
N PHE A 325 -4.80 -31.73 -8.97
CA PHE A 325 -4.23 -30.39 -8.87
C PHE A 325 -2.75 -30.40 -9.25
N LYS A 326 -2.35 -29.43 -10.07
CA LYS A 326 -0.96 -29.26 -10.50
C LYS A 326 -0.67 -27.80 -10.80
N SER A 327 0.41 -27.30 -10.21
CA SER A 327 0.77 -25.88 -10.20
C SER A 327 2.24 -25.71 -9.84
N GLY A 328 3.09 -25.28 -10.77
CA GLY A 328 4.49 -24.92 -10.43
C GLY A 328 5.24 -26.07 -9.76
N ASN A 329 5.52 -25.87 -8.48
CA ASN A 329 6.23 -26.81 -7.60
C ASN A 329 5.31 -27.82 -6.89
N VAL A 330 4.01 -27.78 -7.15
CA VAL A 330 3.00 -28.64 -6.56
C VAL A 330 2.48 -29.62 -7.61
N ASP A 331 2.74 -30.90 -7.37
CA ASP A 331 2.17 -32.00 -8.13
C ASP A 331 1.27 -32.81 -7.21
N GLY A 332 -0.04 -32.73 -7.43
CA GLY A 332 -1.03 -33.41 -6.62
C GLY A 332 -0.99 -34.93 -6.75
N SER A 333 -0.31 -35.49 -7.75
CA SER A 333 -0.28 -36.94 -7.99
C SER A 333 0.27 -37.77 -6.82
N VAL A 334 0.87 -37.14 -5.81
CA VAL A 334 1.25 -37.74 -4.53
C VAL A 334 0.05 -38.10 -3.65
N TRP A 335 -1.11 -37.49 -3.84
CA TRP A 335 -2.31 -37.79 -3.08
C TRP A 335 -2.94 -39.13 -3.51
N GLY A 336 -3.52 -39.86 -2.58
CA GLY A 336 -4.14 -41.14 -2.83
C GLY A 336 -5.14 -41.52 -1.75
N GLN A 337 -5.94 -42.56 -1.99
CA GLN A 337 -6.88 -43.14 -1.03
C GLN A 337 -7.36 -44.51 -1.51
N ASN A 338 -7.33 -45.51 -0.63
CA ASN A 338 -8.09 -46.75 -0.79
C ASN A 338 -9.52 -46.53 -0.29
N VAL A 339 -10.42 -46.16 -1.18
CA VAL A 339 -11.80 -45.77 -0.84
C VAL A 339 -12.52 -46.91 -0.13
N GLY A 340 -13.09 -46.60 1.03
CA GLY A 340 -13.79 -47.56 1.90
C GLY A 340 -12.89 -48.34 2.87
N THR A 341 -11.57 -48.12 2.83
CA THR A 341 -10.61 -48.67 3.81
C THR A 341 -9.84 -47.56 4.53
N ASP A 342 -9.27 -46.62 3.77
CA ASP A 342 -8.57 -45.48 4.35
C ASP A 342 -9.61 -44.49 4.87
N GLU A 343 -9.44 -44.06 6.13
CA GLU A 343 -10.35 -43.10 6.77
C GLU A 343 -10.31 -41.73 6.07
N TYR A 344 -9.17 -41.38 5.47
CA TYR A 344 -8.90 -40.09 4.83
C TYR A 344 -7.93 -40.23 3.65
N PRO A 345 -7.84 -39.23 2.75
CA PRO A 345 -6.76 -39.16 1.76
C PRO A 345 -5.37 -39.24 2.44
N THR A 346 -4.39 -39.79 1.74
CA THR A 346 -3.01 -39.95 2.21
C THR A 346 -2.04 -39.61 1.09
N LEU A 347 -0.74 -39.54 1.38
CA LEU A 347 0.31 -39.30 0.37
C LEU A 347 0.76 -40.60 -0.33
N SER A 348 -0.18 -41.51 -0.60
CA SER A 348 0.09 -42.83 -1.20
C SER A 348 0.23 -42.81 -2.74
N GLY A 349 -0.17 -41.70 -3.38
CA GLY A 349 -0.11 -41.49 -4.83
C GLY A 349 -1.06 -42.35 -5.67
N LYS A 350 -1.95 -43.12 -5.04
CA LYS A 350 -2.87 -44.05 -5.71
C LYS A 350 -4.28 -43.91 -5.17
N ILE A 351 -5.25 -43.86 -6.07
CA ILE A 351 -6.68 -43.84 -5.71
C ILE A 351 -7.32 -45.13 -6.22
N ASP A 352 -7.74 -45.98 -5.29
CA ASP A 352 -8.40 -47.25 -5.57
C ASP A 352 -9.86 -47.21 -5.10
N GLY A 353 -10.82 -47.46 -6.00
CA GLY A 353 -12.26 -47.41 -5.71
C GLY A 353 -12.93 -46.03 -5.90
N GLY A 354 -14.10 -45.83 -5.28
CA GLY A 354 -14.86 -44.58 -5.30
C GLY A 354 -15.79 -44.37 -6.50
N GLN A 355 -16.56 -43.27 -6.45
CA GLN A 355 -17.50 -42.91 -7.49
C GLN A 355 -16.77 -42.50 -8.79
N SER A 356 -17.33 -42.87 -9.94
CA SER A 356 -16.85 -42.36 -11.23
C SER A 356 -17.27 -40.89 -11.38
N LEU A 357 -16.29 -40.00 -11.45
CA LEU A 357 -16.48 -38.57 -11.65
C LEU A 357 -16.25 -38.20 -13.12
N LYS A 358 -17.01 -37.22 -13.61
CA LYS A 358 -16.88 -36.72 -14.99
C LYS A 358 -15.76 -35.68 -15.06
N LEU A 359 -14.78 -35.90 -15.94
CA LEU A 359 -13.66 -35.00 -16.18
C LEU A 359 -13.85 -34.23 -17.48
N SER A 360 -13.48 -32.95 -17.47
CA SER A 360 -13.45 -32.07 -18.66
C SER A 360 -12.09 -31.39 -18.80
N ALA A 361 -11.73 -30.95 -20.02
CA ALA A 361 -10.41 -30.37 -20.27
C ALA A 361 -10.28 -28.98 -19.67
N LEU A 362 -9.09 -28.68 -19.17
CA LEU A 362 -8.71 -27.38 -18.63
C LEU A 362 -7.49 -26.84 -19.39
N HIS A 363 -7.65 -25.66 -19.98
CA HIS A 363 -6.61 -24.95 -20.71
C HIS A 363 -6.24 -23.67 -19.94
N LEU A 364 -5.03 -23.61 -19.41
CA LEU A 364 -4.52 -22.43 -18.73
C LEU A 364 -3.44 -21.77 -19.60
N ILE A 365 -3.69 -20.53 -20.01
CA ILE A 365 -2.83 -19.75 -20.87
C ILE A 365 -2.13 -18.71 -20.00
N THR A 366 -0.83 -18.90 -19.76
CA THR A 366 -0.02 -18.04 -18.89
C THR A 366 0.80 -17.02 -19.65
N TYR A 367 2.01 -17.37 -20.08
CA TYR A 367 2.91 -16.55 -20.91
C TYR A 367 3.81 -17.46 -21.75
N ASP A 368 4.29 -16.98 -22.90
CA ASP A 368 4.95 -17.82 -23.92
C ASP A 368 6.20 -18.59 -23.44
N ALA A 369 6.90 -18.07 -22.44
CA ALA A 369 8.11 -18.68 -21.87
C ALA A 369 7.83 -19.51 -20.61
N ASP A 370 6.57 -19.73 -20.27
CA ASP A 370 6.20 -20.53 -19.10
C ASP A 370 6.48 -22.01 -19.35
N THR A 371 7.32 -22.59 -18.50
CA THR A 371 7.68 -24.01 -18.53
C THR A 371 6.95 -24.82 -17.46
N VAL A 372 6.15 -24.15 -16.61
CA VAL A 372 5.38 -24.80 -15.56
C VAL A 372 4.29 -25.67 -16.18
N THR A 373 4.12 -26.86 -15.62
CA THR A 373 2.99 -27.72 -15.97
C THR A 373 1.84 -27.48 -15.02
N TYR A 374 0.64 -27.29 -15.55
CA TYR A 374 -0.59 -27.11 -14.78
C TYR A 374 -1.56 -28.28 -14.93
N SER A 375 -2.62 -28.30 -14.12
CA SER A 375 -3.76 -29.19 -14.29
C SER A 375 -4.31 -29.09 -15.72
N LYS A 376 -4.50 -30.25 -16.35
CA LYS A 376 -5.04 -30.36 -17.72
C LYS A 376 -6.52 -30.68 -17.75
N GLN A 377 -7.10 -30.99 -16.59
CA GLN A 377 -8.47 -31.44 -16.44
C GLN A 377 -9.02 -30.94 -15.10
N TYR A 378 -10.34 -30.84 -15.02
CA TYR A 378 -11.07 -30.58 -13.78
C TYR A 378 -12.28 -31.53 -13.67
N ILE A 379 -12.83 -31.65 -12.45
CA ILE A 379 -14.02 -32.48 -12.21
C ILE A 379 -15.27 -31.62 -12.35
N GLU A 380 -16.19 -32.02 -13.24
CA GLU A 380 -17.48 -31.34 -13.37
C GLU A 380 -18.35 -31.52 -12.12
N GLY A 381 -19.08 -30.47 -11.74
CA GLY A 381 -19.96 -30.51 -10.56
C GLY A 381 -19.24 -30.25 -9.24
N ILE A 382 -17.92 -30.04 -9.26
CA ILE A 382 -17.09 -29.79 -8.10
C ILE A 382 -16.32 -28.49 -8.31
N GLU A 383 -16.45 -27.57 -7.35
CA GLU A 383 -15.64 -26.36 -7.36
C GLU A 383 -14.16 -26.73 -7.16
N SER A 384 -13.29 -26.18 -8.01
CA SER A 384 -11.84 -26.44 -7.94
C SER A 384 -11.08 -25.14 -8.01
N SER A 385 -10.00 -25.00 -7.24
CA SER A 385 -9.13 -23.82 -7.34
C SER A 385 -8.33 -23.81 -8.63
N LEU A 386 -8.15 -22.63 -9.21
CA LEU A 386 -7.16 -22.40 -10.25
C LEU A 386 -5.77 -22.22 -9.61
N PRO A 387 -4.71 -22.69 -10.27
CA PRO A 387 -3.35 -22.59 -9.75
C PRO A 387 -2.89 -21.13 -9.69
N LEU A 388 -1.85 -20.85 -8.90
CA LEU A 388 -1.26 -19.53 -8.77
C LEU A 388 0.07 -19.48 -9.52
N PRO A 389 0.07 -19.02 -10.79
CA PRO A 389 1.30 -18.99 -11.56
C PRO A 389 2.25 -17.91 -11.03
N GLU A 390 3.55 -18.12 -11.21
CA GLU A 390 4.59 -17.14 -10.91
C GLU A 390 5.29 -16.70 -12.19
N ARG A 391 5.68 -15.42 -12.26
CA ARG A 391 6.45 -14.87 -13.37
C ARG A 391 7.44 -13.84 -12.83
N LYS A 392 8.74 -14.07 -13.05
CA LYS A 392 9.79 -13.16 -12.60
C LYS A 392 9.53 -11.72 -13.09
N ASP A 393 9.64 -10.74 -12.18
CA ASP A 393 9.45 -9.30 -12.40
C ASP A 393 7.97 -8.88 -12.68
N TYR A 394 7.01 -9.78 -12.48
CA TYR A 394 5.58 -9.51 -12.61
C TYR A 394 4.80 -10.00 -11.40
N GLU A 395 3.69 -9.34 -11.10
CA GLU A 395 2.67 -9.79 -10.16
C GLU A 395 1.50 -10.44 -10.92
N PHE A 396 1.01 -11.57 -10.42
CA PHE A 396 -0.16 -12.23 -10.99
C PHE A 396 -1.45 -11.45 -10.64
N ALA A 397 -2.10 -10.88 -11.66
CA ALA A 397 -3.28 -10.05 -11.50
C ALA A 397 -4.61 -10.84 -11.50
N GLY A 398 -4.56 -12.15 -11.74
CA GLY A 398 -5.72 -13.06 -11.70
C GLY A 398 -6.00 -13.76 -13.03
N TRP A 399 -6.88 -14.77 -12.96
CA TRP A 399 -7.35 -15.51 -14.13
C TRP A 399 -8.59 -14.87 -14.74
N TYR A 400 -8.67 -14.89 -16.07
CA TYR A 400 -9.82 -14.42 -16.83
C TYR A 400 -10.28 -15.50 -17.80
N ASP A 401 -11.57 -15.56 -18.09
CA ASP A 401 -12.15 -16.51 -19.04
C ASP A 401 -11.98 -16.06 -20.52
N ASN A 402 -11.31 -14.94 -20.75
CA ASN A 402 -11.10 -14.35 -22.06
C ASN A 402 -9.70 -13.74 -22.21
N GLU A 403 -9.14 -13.82 -23.41
CA GLU A 403 -7.79 -13.35 -23.76
C GLU A 403 -7.57 -11.84 -23.56
N LYS A 404 -8.66 -11.07 -23.44
CA LYS A 404 -8.62 -9.61 -23.30
C LYS A 404 -8.67 -9.15 -21.84
N PHE A 405 -8.82 -10.09 -20.90
CA PHE A 405 -8.92 -9.82 -19.47
C PHE A 405 -10.09 -8.90 -19.08
N TYR A 406 -11.22 -9.00 -19.78
CA TYR A 406 -12.44 -8.27 -19.45
C TYR A 406 -13.23 -8.98 -18.35
N GLY A 407 -14.01 -8.23 -17.58
CA GLY A 407 -14.83 -8.76 -16.50
C GLY A 407 -14.08 -8.90 -15.17
N LYS A 408 -14.62 -9.72 -14.27
CA LYS A 408 -14.02 -10.00 -12.95
C LYS A 408 -13.03 -11.16 -13.11
N SER A 409 -11.87 -11.05 -12.48
CA SER A 409 -10.97 -12.20 -12.36
C SER A 409 -11.62 -13.30 -11.52
N THR A 410 -11.19 -14.54 -11.76
CA THR A 410 -11.59 -15.70 -10.97
C THR A 410 -10.38 -16.40 -10.38
N THR A 411 -10.59 -17.10 -9.29
CA THR A 411 -9.62 -17.97 -8.62
C THR A 411 -10.10 -19.42 -8.56
N THR A 412 -11.32 -19.70 -9.01
CA THR A 412 -11.91 -21.03 -9.01
C THR A 412 -12.58 -21.33 -10.36
N ILE A 413 -12.70 -22.63 -10.62
CA ILE A 413 -13.64 -23.20 -11.58
C ILE A 413 -14.93 -23.44 -10.79
N PRO A 414 -16.05 -22.79 -11.14
CA PRO A 414 -17.26 -22.84 -10.34
C PRO A 414 -17.93 -24.22 -10.39
N LYS A 415 -18.69 -24.58 -9.36
CA LYS A 415 -19.35 -25.89 -9.21
C LYS A 415 -20.25 -26.27 -10.40
N ASP A 416 -20.87 -25.30 -11.05
CA ASP A 416 -21.76 -25.50 -12.20
C ASP A 416 -21.01 -25.55 -13.56
N ALA A 417 -19.68 -25.47 -13.55
CA ALA A 417 -18.87 -25.57 -14.75
C ALA A 417 -18.99 -26.96 -15.40
N THR A 418 -19.40 -26.98 -16.67
CA THR A 418 -19.45 -28.17 -17.52
C THR A 418 -18.69 -27.96 -18.83
N GLY A 419 -18.19 -29.05 -19.41
CA GLY A 419 -17.41 -29.03 -20.65
C GLY A 419 -16.03 -28.38 -20.52
N ASP A 420 -15.32 -28.26 -21.63
CA ASP A 420 -13.95 -27.74 -21.63
C ASP A 420 -13.89 -26.25 -21.23
N LYS A 421 -12.85 -25.87 -20.48
CA LYS A 421 -12.62 -24.51 -19.97
C LYS A 421 -11.25 -23.97 -20.36
N THR A 422 -11.21 -22.67 -20.64
CA THR A 422 -9.97 -21.93 -20.93
C THR A 422 -9.88 -20.69 -20.05
N PHE A 423 -8.73 -20.48 -19.42
CA PHE A 423 -8.44 -19.29 -18.62
C PHE A 423 -7.10 -18.66 -19.03
N TYR A 424 -7.01 -17.34 -18.90
CA TYR A 424 -5.89 -16.51 -19.30
C TYR A 424 -5.34 -15.75 -18.08
N ALA A 425 -4.04 -15.87 -17.84
CA ALA A 425 -3.36 -15.21 -16.73
C ALA A 425 -3.08 -13.74 -17.07
N LYS A 426 -3.59 -12.82 -16.27
CA LYS A 426 -3.21 -11.40 -16.36
C LYS A 426 -1.98 -11.15 -15.49
N TRP A 427 -1.06 -10.33 -15.97
CA TRP A 427 0.18 -9.98 -15.29
C TRP A 427 0.34 -8.47 -15.21
N TRP A 428 0.83 -7.98 -14.07
CA TRP A 428 1.29 -6.61 -13.94
C TRP A 428 2.80 -6.56 -13.80
N HIS A 429 3.48 -5.79 -14.64
CA HIS A 429 4.90 -5.55 -14.46
C HIS A 429 5.16 -4.80 -13.14
N ILE A 430 6.21 -5.20 -12.42
CA ILE A 430 6.58 -4.56 -11.16
C ILE A 430 7.45 -3.33 -11.49
N PRO A 431 7.05 -2.10 -11.06
CA PRO A 431 7.81 -0.88 -11.33
C PRO A 431 9.17 -0.91 -10.65
N LYS A 432 10.13 -0.22 -11.25
CA LYS A 432 11.45 -0.05 -10.64
C LYS A 432 11.35 0.85 -9.42
N PHE A 433 12.09 0.52 -8.37
CA PHE A 433 12.25 1.35 -7.19
C PHE A 433 13.67 1.92 -7.15
N VAL A 434 13.81 3.19 -7.54
CA VAL A 434 15.10 3.87 -7.73
C VAL A 434 15.14 5.12 -6.86
N ASN A 435 16.19 5.26 -6.05
CA ASN A 435 16.38 6.41 -5.14
C ASN A 435 15.14 6.68 -4.27
N ASN A 436 14.58 5.64 -3.65
CA ASN A 436 13.37 5.70 -2.83
C ASN A 436 12.10 6.19 -3.56
N CYS A 437 12.03 6.06 -4.88
CA CYS A 437 10.89 6.47 -5.69
C CYS A 437 10.50 5.37 -6.69
N TYR A 438 9.20 5.14 -6.84
CA TYR A 438 8.68 4.26 -7.89
C TYR A 438 8.75 4.96 -9.25
N GLU A 439 9.36 4.31 -10.24
CA GLU A 439 9.37 4.76 -11.63
C GLU A 439 8.30 4.00 -12.41
N ILE A 440 7.28 4.70 -12.90
CA ILE A 440 6.18 4.12 -13.67
C ILE A 440 6.33 4.51 -15.14
N ALA A 441 6.52 3.53 -16.00
CA ALA A 441 6.65 3.63 -17.45
C ALA A 441 5.49 2.95 -18.20
N LEU A 442 4.76 2.05 -17.53
CA LEU A 442 3.69 1.25 -18.12
C LEU A 442 2.39 1.35 -17.31
N ILE A 443 1.25 1.12 -17.96
CA ILE A 443 -0.06 1.20 -17.29
C ILE A 443 -0.25 0.08 -16.26
N ASP A 444 0.30 -1.10 -16.52
CA ASP A 444 0.25 -2.24 -15.61
C ASP A 444 1.09 -2.01 -14.35
N GLU A 445 2.20 -1.28 -14.45
CA GLU A 445 2.97 -0.79 -13.29
C GLU A 445 2.16 0.18 -12.41
N LEU A 446 1.33 1.03 -13.01
CA LEU A 446 0.40 1.90 -12.27
C LEU A 446 -0.68 1.08 -11.55
N TYR A 447 -1.23 0.04 -12.20
CA TYR A 447 -2.17 -0.88 -11.58
C TYR A 447 -1.54 -1.65 -10.42
N TYR A 448 -0.32 -2.17 -10.60
CA TYR A 448 0.45 -2.80 -9.54
C TYR A 448 0.63 -1.83 -8.37
N PHE A 449 1.10 -0.60 -8.63
CA PHE A 449 1.32 0.41 -7.59
C PHE A 449 0.04 0.71 -6.81
N ALA A 450 -1.08 0.95 -7.51
CA ALA A 450 -2.36 1.23 -6.85
C ALA A 450 -2.86 0.05 -6.01
N ASN A 451 -2.72 -1.17 -6.52
CA ASN A 451 -3.10 -2.38 -5.78
C ASN A 451 -2.24 -2.57 -4.52
N LEU A 452 -0.93 -2.45 -4.67
CA LEU A 452 0.04 -2.54 -3.59
C LEU A 452 -0.25 -1.50 -2.50
N TYR A 453 -0.39 -0.23 -2.89
CA TYR A 453 -0.63 0.90 -1.98
C TYR A 453 -1.98 0.78 -1.26
N ASN A 454 -3.02 0.32 -1.95
CA ASN A 454 -4.34 0.17 -1.33
C ASN A 454 -4.41 -1.01 -0.34
N ARG A 455 -3.58 -2.05 -0.51
CA ARG A 455 -3.52 -3.22 0.40
C ARG A 455 -2.69 -2.95 1.63
N GLN A 456 -1.53 -2.35 1.41
CA GLN A 456 -0.59 -2.03 2.48
C GLN A 456 -1.06 -0.70 3.07
N GLN A 457 -1.68 -0.75 4.25
CA GLN A 457 -2.11 0.43 5.00
C GLN A 457 -0.88 1.27 5.42
N TYR A 458 -0.19 1.88 4.46
CA TYR A 458 1.07 2.56 4.66
C TYR A 458 0.85 3.94 5.27
N SER A 459 1.39 4.14 6.48
CA SER A 459 1.54 5.44 7.13
C SER A 459 2.79 6.21 6.67
N LYS A 460 3.38 5.87 5.51
CA LYS A 460 4.68 6.44 5.06
C LYS A 460 4.55 7.27 3.79
N ASN A 461 5.19 8.44 3.79
CA ASN A 461 5.36 9.28 2.61
C ASN A 461 6.01 8.49 1.46
N THR A 462 5.30 8.40 0.34
CA THR A 462 5.69 7.61 -0.83
C THR A 462 6.05 8.52 -2.00
N CYS A 463 7.12 8.19 -2.72
CA CYS A 463 7.50 8.89 -3.95
C CYS A 463 7.14 8.05 -5.18
N VAL A 464 6.48 8.68 -6.15
CA VAL A 464 6.16 8.12 -7.45
C VAL A 464 6.52 9.14 -8.53
N LYS A 465 7.14 8.67 -9.62
CA LYS A 465 7.34 9.49 -10.82
C LYS A 465 6.99 8.73 -12.09
N LEU A 466 6.33 9.41 -13.02
CA LEU A 466 6.08 8.88 -14.35
C LEU A 466 7.32 9.08 -15.23
N THR A 467 7.60 8.11 -16.08
CA THR A 467 8.72 8.16 -17.05
C THR A 467 8.25 7.99 -18.51
N ALA A 468 6.95 7.79 -18.70
CA ALA A 468 6.29 7.72 -19.99
C ALA A 468 4.82 8.14 -19.85
N ASP A 469 4.19 8.45 -20.99
CA ASP A 469 2.73 8.60 -21.06
C ASP A 469 2.06 7.23 -20.87
N LEU A 470 1.01 7.20 -20.05
CA LEU A 470 0.25 5.99 -19.75
C LEU A 470 -1.12 6.03 -20.46
N VAL A 471 -1.48 4.92 -21.10
CA VAL A 471 -2.76 4.76 -21.80
C VAL A 471 -3.35 3.42 -21.38
N ASP A 472 -4.48 3.44 -20.69
CA ASP A 472 -5.23 2.24 -20.31
C ASP A 472 -6.23 1.86 -21.41
N ASN A 473 -7.33 2.62 -21.47
CA ASN A 473 -8.34 2.53 -22.51
C ASN A 473 -8.14 3.63 -23.56
N LYS A 474 -8.79 3.49 -24.72
CA LYS A 474 -8.77 4.50 -25.79
C LYS A 474 -10.19 4.86 -26.18
N LYS A 475 -10.44 6.15 -26.43
CA LYS A 475 -11.77 6.68 -26.80
C LYS A 475 -12.80 6.36 -25.71
N VAL A 476 -12.42 6.63 -24.47
CA VAL A 476 -13.30 6.48 -23.31
C VAL A 476 -14.41 7.51 -23.36
N VAL A 477 -14.10 8.72 -23.80
CA VAL A 477 -15.03 9.83 -23.85
C VAL A 477 -15.43 10.16 -25.29
N VAL A 478 -16.73 10.34 -25.53
CA VAL A 478 -17.29 10.84 -26.80
C VAL A 478 -18.23 12.00 -26.48
N GLY A 479 -17.85 13.22 -26.86
CA GLY A 479 -18.52 14.43 -26.36
C GLY A 479 -18.28 14.57 -24.86
N ASP A 480 -19.35 14.75 -24.09
CA ASP A 480 -19.31 14.90 -22.63
C ASP A 480 -19.79 13.63 -21.90
N SER A 481 -19.60 12.44 -22.48
CA SER A 481 -20.13 11.19 -21.94
C SER A 481 -19.24 9.99 -22.19
N LEU A 482 -19.41 8.96 -21.35
CA LEU A 482 -18.76 7.66 -21.50
C LEU A 482 -19.17 6.99 -22.83
N ASN A 483 -18.20 6.44 -23.55
CA ASN A 483 -18.43 5.61 -24.74
C ASN A 483 -19.02 4.24 -24.32
N THR A 484 -20.33 4.20 -24.14
CA THR A 484 -21.05 2.98 -23.72
C THR A 484 -21.06 1.88 -24.78
N ALA A 485 -20.79 2.19 -26.04
CA ALA A 485 -20.71 1.18 -27.11
C ALA A 485 -19.49 0.27 -26.96
N ASP A 486 -18.43 0.76 -26.33
CA ASP A 486 -17.19 0.01 -26.05
C ASP A 486 -17.00 -0.31 -24.56
N SER A 487 -17.96 0.01 -23.69
CA SER A 487 -17.79 -0.12 -22.23
C SER A 487 -17.49 -1.54 -21.75
N SER A 488 -17.98 -2.56 -22.46
CA SER A 488 -17.67 -3.97 -22.17
C SER A 488 -16.21 -4.34 -22.44
N LYS A 489 -15.45 -3.47 -23.11
CA LYS A 489 -14.04 -3.66 -23.46
C LYS A 489 -13.09 -2.85 -22.59
N PHE A 490 -13.62 -2.12 -21.61
CA PHE A 490 -12.82 -1.22 -20.80
C PHE A 490 -12.32 -1.89 -19.53
N CYS A 491 -11.06 -1.63 -19.20
CA CYS A 491 -10.49 -1.92 -17.89
C CYS A 491 -10.98 -0.87 -16.90
N ALA A 492 -11.46 -1.30 -15.73
CA ALA A 492 -11.87 -0.41 -14.66
C ALA A 492 -10.67 0.01 -13.81
N TRP A 493 -10.54 1.30 -13.58
CA TRP A 493 -9.56 1.89 -12.66
C TRP A 493 -10.05 1.75 -11.22
N THR A 494 -9.15 1.41 -10.31
CA THR A 494 -9.39 1.47 -8.87
C THR A 494 -8.60 2.64 -8.29
N PRO A 495 -9.25 3.73 -7.85
CA PRO A 495 -8.57 4.89 -7.30
C PRO A 495 -7.65 4.54 -6.13
N ILE A 496 -6.52 5.25 -6.04
CA ILE A 496 -5.56 5.13 -4.94
C ILE A 496 -6.16 5.81 -3.70
N GLN A 497 -6.11 5.15 -2.55
CA GLN A 497 -6.69 5.66 -1.30
C GLN A 497 -5.61 6.15 -0.35
N LYS A 498 -5.90 7.21 0.41
CA LYS A 498 -5.04 7.79 1.46
C LYS A 498 -3.59 8.02 1.00
N PHE A 499 -3.41 8.53 -0.21
CA PHE A 499 -2.07 8.76 -0.73
C PHE A 499 -1.33 9.84 0.08
N LYS A 500 -0.09 9.54 0.48
CA LYS A 500 0.83 10.43 1.19
C LYS A 500 2.16 10.51 0.44
N GLY A 501 2.77 11.68 0.37
CA GLY A 501 4.04 11.91 -0.30
C GLY A 501 3.92 12.60 -1.66
N THR A 502 4.77 12.22 -2.63
CA THR A 502 4.93 12.94 -3.90
C THR A 502 4.55 12.07 -5.10
N PHE A 503 3.68 12.59 -5.97
CA PHE A 503 3.40 12.05 -7.29
C PHE A 503 3.82 13.07 -8.35
N ASP A 504 4.93 12.80 -9.06
CA ASP A 504 5.48 13.67 -10.10
C ASP A 504 5.25 13.06 -11.48
N GLY A 505 4.37 13.67 -12.28
CA GLY A 505 4.14 13.24 -13.66
C GLY A 505 5.35 13.52 -14.58
N GLN A 506 6.33 14.33 -14.17
CA GLN A 506 7.48 14.74 -14.99
C GLN A 506 7.11 15.27 -16.39
N GLY A 507 5.89 15.82 -16.54
CA GLY A 507 5.34 16.31 -17.80
C GLY A 507 4.58 15.26 -18.62
N HIS A 508 4.53 14.01 -18.15
CA HIS A 508 3.76 12.94 -18.77
C HIS A 508 2.27 12.98 -18.40
N SER A 509 1.49 12.23 -19.15
CA SER A 509 0.04 12.13 -19.02
C SER A 509 -0.45 10.71 -18.75
N ILE A 510 -1.58 10.61 -18.07
CA ILE A 510 -2.35 9.37 -17.90
C ILE A 510 -3.65 9.51 -18.67
N SER A 511 -4.06 8.47 -19.37
CA SER A 511 -5.27 8.48 -20.17
C SER A 511 -6.03 7.16 -20.18
N GLY A 512 -7.33 7.24 -20.45
CA GLY A 512 -8.18 6.07 -20.54
C GLY A 512 -8.66 5.53 -19.19
N LEU A 513 -8.55 6.29 -18.09
CA LEU A 513 -9.03 5.81 -16.79
C LEU A 513 -10.56 5.86 -16.73
N ILE A 514 -11.17 4.78 -16.22
CA ILE A 514 -12.61 4.71 -16.01
C ILE A 514 -12.90 4.27 -14.59
N PHE A 515 -13.64 5.08 -13.85
CA PHE A 515 -14.14 4.71 -12.55
C PHE A 515 -15.64 5.01 -12.44
N VAL A 516 -16.39 4.01 -12.00
CA VAL A 516 -17.82 4.13 -11.68
C VAL A 516 -18.04 3.64 -10.25
N GLY A 517 -18.26 4.60 -9.35
CA GLY A 517 -18.35 4.41 -7.91
C GLY A 517 -19.67 3.81 -7.44
N ASN A 518 -19.60 3.15 -6.28
CA ASN A 518 -20.74 2.60 -5.55
C ASN A 518 -20.65 3.01 -4.08
N ASP A 519 -21.59 2.58 -3.24
CA ASP A 519 -21.63 3.01 -1.84
C ASP A 519 -20.40 2.54 -1.02
N GLY A 520 -19.74 1.45 -1.43
CA GLY A 520 -18.51 0.95 -0.81
C GLY A 520 -17.24 1.67 -1.27
N ASN A 521 -17.21 2.21 -2.49
CA ASN A 521 -16.13 3.06 -3.00
C ASN A 521 -16.73 4.30 -3.70
N PRO A 522 -17.09 5.34 -2.91
CA PRO A 522 -17.90 6.43 -3.42
C PRO A 522 -17.09 7.56 -4.09
N ASN A 523 -15.80 7.68 -3.79
CA ASN A 523 -14.97 8.83 -4.19
C ASN A 523 -14.23 8.52 -5.50
N ALA A 524 -14.16 9.50 -6.41
CA ALA A 524 -13.56 9.32 -7.72
C ALA A 524 -12.31 10.19 -7.90
N GLY A 525 -11.36 9.66 -8.68
CA GLY A 525 -10.15 10.34 -9.16
C GLY A 525 -9.00 9.38 -9.46
N LEU A 526 -7.85 9.91 -9.86
CA LEU A 526 -6.59 9.15 -9.77
C LEU A 526 -6.38 8.70 -8.31
N PHE A 527 -6.63 9.62 -7.37
CA PHE A 527 -6.70 9.39 -5.94
C PHE A 527 -8.15 9.52 -5.47
N ALA A 528 -8.73 8.48 -4.87
CA ALA A 528 -9.99 8.60 -4.15
C ALA A 528 -9.83 9.48 -2.90
N SER A 529 -8.69 9.38 -2.23
CA SER A 529 -8.33 10.26 -1.14
C SER A 529 -6.82 10.47 -0.98
N VAL A 530 -6.46 11.59 -0.38
CA VAL A 530 -5.10 11.94 0.02
C VAL A 530 -5.04 12.27 1.51
N GLY A 531 -3.92 11.94 2.15
CA GLY A 531 -3.75 12.04 3.60
C GLY A 531 -4.60 11.04 4.40
N GLU A 532 -4.45 11.06 5.72
CA GLU A 532 -5.16 10.20 6.65
C GLU A 532 -5.77 10.97 7.82
N GLU A 533 -6.96 10.55 8.23
CA GLU A 533 -7.65 11.15 9.38
C GLU A 533 -6.83 10.95 10.66
N ASN A 534 -6.77 12.00 11.48
CA ASN A 534 -6.11 12.06 12.79
C ASN A 534 -4.57 12.17 12.78
N GLU A 535 -3.91 12.10 11.63
CA GLU A 535 -2.50 12.50 11.53
C GLU A 535 -2.38 14.01 11.32
N VAL A 536 -1.47 14.66 12.05
CA VAL A 536 -1.25 16.10 11.90
C VAL A 536 -0.22 16.29 10.79
N SER A 537 -0.53 17.17 9.82
CA SER A 537 0.39 17.67 8.79
C SER A 537 0.89 16.66 7.75
N ASP A 538 0.00 15.83 7.22
CA ASP A 538 0.31 15.05 6.01
C ASP A 538 0.64 16.00 4.86
N GLU A 539 1.81 15.82 4.24
CA GLU A 539 2.23 16.60 3.08
C GLU A 539 2.05 15.78 1.80
N VAL A 540 1.19 16.27 0.92
CA VAL A 540 0.88 15.63 -0.36
C VAL A 540 1.23 16.57 -1.49
N VAL A 541 2.13 16.12 -2.36
CA VAL A 541 2.61 16.89 -3.51
C VAL A 541 2.22 16.15 -4.78
N ILE A 542 1.44 16.78 -5.65
CA ILE A 542 1.09 16.24 -6.97
C ILE A 542 1.47 17.26 -8.02
N LYS A 543 2.37 16.91 -8.95
CA LYS A 543 2.91 17.89 -9.90
C LYS A 543 3.19 17.35 -11.29
N ASN A 544 3.24 18.25 -12.26
CA ASN A 544 3.67 18.01 -13.65
C ASN A 544 2.90 16.87 -14.34
N LEU A 545 1.57 16.82 -14.19
CA LEU A 545 0.75 15.69 -14.62
C LEU A 545 -0.43 16.12 -15.49
N GLY A 546 -0.65 15.43 -16.60
CA GLY A 546 -1.88 15.53 -17.39
C GLY A 546 -2.80 14.32 -17.20
N ILE A 547 -4.12 14.54 -17.12
CA ILE A 547 -5.12 13.45 -17.16
C ILE A 547 -6.10 13.72 -18.32
N LYS A 548 -6.23 12.80 -19.27
CA LYS A 548 -7.00 13.01 -20.51
C LYS A 548 -7.83 11.78 -20.88
N ASP A 549 -8.83 11.94 -21.75
CA ASP A 549 -9.68 10.84 -22.26
C ASP A 549 -10.08 9.83 -21.15
N SER A 550 -10.57 10.34 -20.03
CA SER A 550 -10.90 9.56 -18.84
C SER A 550 -12.28 9.97 -18.30
N TYR A 551 -12.97 9.02 -17.66
CA TYR A 551 -14.34 9.19 -17.17
C TYR A 551 -14.43 8.80 -15.69
N PHE A 552 -14.89 9.73 -14.87
CA PHE A 552 -15.04 9.55 -13.43
C PHE A 552 -16.49 9.80 -13.00
N GLU A 553 -17.12 8.77 -12.47
CA GLU A 553 -18.48 8.84 -11.92
C GLU A 553 -18.45 8.36 -10.48
N GLY A 554 -18.34 9.30 -9.53
CA GLY A 554 -18.41 9.00 -8.10
C GLY A 554 -19.82 9.15 -7.54
N ARG A 555 -20.05 8.55 -6.36
CA ARG A 555 -21.29 8.78 -5.60
C ARG A 555 -21.27 10.14 -4.88
N ARG A 556 -20.10 10.57 -4.41
CA ARG A 556 -19.81 11.90 -3.80
C ARG A 556 -18.31 12.19 -3.95
N LYS A 557 -17.86 13.41 -3.65
CA LYS A 557 -16.43 13.76 -3.51
C LYS A 557 -15.58 13.27 -4.70
N SER A 558 -15.76 13.92 -5.83
CA SER A 558 -15.17 13.49 -7.10
C SER A 558 -14.31 14.58 -7.70
N GLY A 559 -13.08 14.23 -8.05
CA GLY A 559 -12.18 15.03 -8.87
C GLY A 559 -11.45 14.15 -9.86
N SER A 560 -10.95 14.69 -10.97
CA SER A 560 -10.11 13.87 -11.86
C SER A 560 -8.77 13.54 -11.21
N LEU A 561 -8.26 14.41 -10.33
CA LEU A 561 -7.02 14.20 -9.58
C LEU A 561 -7.29 13.60 -8.20
N VAL A 562 -8.05 14.31 -7.37
CA VAL A 562 -8.29 13.96 -5.96
C VAL A 562 -9.79 13.98 -5.67
N GLY A 563 -10.35 12.88 -5.17
CA GLY A 563 -11.72 12.85 -4.66
C GLY A 563 -11.87 13.67 -3.39
N GLN A 564 -11.08 13.36 -2.35
CA GLN A 564 -11.11 14.06 -1.06
C GLN A 564 -9.71 14.18 -0.42
N SER A 565 -9.42 15.31 0.24
CA SER A 565 -8.34 15.36 1.25
C SER A 565 -8.86 15.02 2.65
N ALA A 566 -8.07 14.27 3.42
CA ALA A 566 -8.31 14.07 4.84
C ALA A 566 -8.03 15.37 5.63
N SER A 567 -8.76 15.56 6.74
CA SER A 567 -8.55 16.69 7.65
C SER A 567 -7.13 16.67 8.22
N GLY A 568 -6.41 17.81 8.12
CA GLY A 568 -5.01 17.91 8.54
C GLY A 568 -3.99 17.78 7.40
N THR A 569 -4.44 17.55 6.16
CA THR A 569 -3.56 17.40 4.99
C THR A 569 -3.17 18.75 4.37
N ASN A 570 -1.88 18.99 4.16
CA ASN A 570 -1.40 20.06 3.28
C ASN A 570 -1.26 19.51 1.86
N LEU A 571 -2.03 20.07 0.92
CA LEU A 571 -2.07 19.63 -0.47
C LEU A 571 -1.45 20.66 -1.41
N TYR A 572 -0.38 20.26 -2.09
CA TYR A 572 0.37 21.06 -3.04
C TYR A 572 0.21 20.48 -4.45
N VAL A 573 -0.61 21.14 -5.28
CA VAL A 573 -0.88 20.75 -6.67
C VAL A 573 -0.28 21.80 -7.62
N SER A 574 0.65 21.39 -8.48
CA SER A 574 1.33 22.32 -9.40
C SER A 574 1.54 21.76 -10.81
N ASN A 575 1.32 22.59 -11.83
CA ASN A 575 1.51 22.19 -13.24
C ASN A 575 0.68 20.96 -13.61
N VAL A 576 -0.60 20.96 -13.26
CA VAL A 576 -1.53 19.84 -13.48
C VAL A 576 -2.65 20.25 -14.42
N TYR A 577 -3.03 19.37 -15.33
CA TYR A 577 -4.20 19.62 -16.17
C TYR A 577 -5.07 18.38 -16.35
N SER A 578 -6.35 18.63 -16.61
CA SER A 578 -7.31 17.58 -16.88
C SER A 578 -8.28 17.92 -18.00
N GLU A 579 -8.53 16.94 -18.86
CA GLU A 579 -9.50 16.97 -19.97
C GLU A 579 -10.52 15.84 -19.80
N CYS A 580 -10.78 15.44 -18.55
CA CYS A 580 -11.65 14.32 -18.22
C CYS A 580 -13.12 14.72 -18.14
N VAL A 581 -14.00 13.74 -18.23
CA VAL A 581 -15.43 13.93 -17.88
C VAL A 581 -15.65 13.47 -16.47
N ILE A 582 -16.25 14.34 -15.65
CA ILE A 582 -16.67 14.04 -14.29
C ILE A 582 -18.19 14.13 -14.28
N ASN A 583 -18.87 13.04 -13.93
CA ASN A 583 -20.32 12.99 -13.91
C ASN A 583 -20.78 12.23 -12.67
N SER A 584 -20.88 12.95 -11.56
CA SER A 584 -21.16 12.39 -10.23
C SER A 584 -22.54 12.82 -9.74
N TRP A 585 -23.04 12.15 -8.70
CA TRP A 585 -24.46 12.23 -8.36
C TRP A 585 -24.79 13.21 -7.23
N ASN A 586 -23.92 13.34 -6.22
CA ASN A 586 -24.25 14.01 -4.96
C ASN A 586 -23.42 15.30 -4.75
N THR A 587 -22.67 15.42 -3.65
CA THR A 587 -21.95 16.63 -3.27
C THR A 587 -20.46 16.57 -3.55
N ASP A 588 -19.84 17.76 -3.59
CA ASP A 588 -18.39 17.99 -3.59
C ASP A 588 -17.70 17.50 -4.87
N ILE A 589 -18.09 18.10 -5.98
CA ILE A 589 -17.65 17.68 -7.31
C ILE A 589 -16.78 18.77 -7.92
N GLY A 590 -15.50 18.49 -8.13
CA GLY A 590 -14.55 19.42 -8.73
C GLY A 590 -13.92 18.86 -9.99
N GLY A 591 -13.54 19.72 -10.93
CA GLY A 591 -12.74 19.29 -12.09
C GLY A 591 -11.44 18.57 -11.71
N LEU A 592 -10.74 19.06 -10.68
CA LEU A 592 -9.49 18.48 -10.20
C LEU A 592 -9.65 17.87 -8.80
N ILE A 593 -10.28 18.60 -7.88
CA ILE A 593 -10.39 18.23 -6.47
C ILE A 593 -11.87 18.23 -6.07
N GLY A 594 -12.41 17.10 -5.62
CA GLY A 594 -13.80 17.02 -5.14
C GLY A 594 -14.01 17.85 -3.87
N ALA A 595 -13.39 17.42 -2.78
CA ALA A 595 -13.46 18.08 -1.48
C ALA A 595 -12.06 18.30 -0.89
N PHE A 596 -11.76 19.53 -0.49
CA PHE A 596 -10.60 19.83 0.36
C PHE A 596 -11.08 20.09 1.79
N ASN A 597 -10.97 19.08 2.64
CA ASN A 597 -11.41 19.15 4.04
C ASN A 597 -10.19 19.41 4.92
N ALA A 598 -10.25 20.48 5.71
CA ALA A 598 -9.32 20.74 6.79
C ALA A 598 -9.93 20.35 8.15
N ASP A 599 -9.12 20.46 9.20
CA ASP A 599 -9.60 20.48 10.59
C ASP A 599 -9.48 21.94 11.07
N SER A 600 -10.56 22.50 11.59
CA SER A 600 -10.58 23.86 12.16
C SER A 600 -9.52 24.07 13.25
N GLU A 601 -9.11 23.01 13.95
CA GLU A 601 -8.08 23.07 14.99
C GLU A 601 -6.64 22.96 14.42
N LYS A 602 -6.46 22.31 13.26
CA LYS A 602 -5.13 21.93 12.74
C LYS A 602 -4.70 22.71 11.49
N GLN A 603 -5.55 23.60 10.97
CA GLN A 603 -5.33 24.50 9.82
C GLN A 603 -4.55 23.88 8.66
N SER A 604 -5.26 23.41 7.64
CA SER A 604 -4.67 22.82 6.44
C SER A 604 -4.46 23.85 5.31
N LEU A 605 -3.44 23.61 4.48
CA LEU A 605 -3.08 24.45 3.33
C LEU A 605 -3.43 23.77 2.01
N LEU A 606 -4.08 24.52 1.12
CA LEU A 606 -4.27 24.13 -0.29
C LEU A 606 -3.51 25.10 -1.19
N TYR A 607 -2.57 24.59 -1.97
CA TYR A 607 -1.95 25.30 -3.09
C TYR A 607 -2.35 24.63 -4.39
N LEU A 608 -3.10 25.33 -5.24
CA LEU A 608 -3.49 24.90 -6.57
C LEU A 608 -2.94 25.90 -7.59
N VAL A 609 -1.81 25.56 -8.22
CA VAL A 609 -0.99 26.50 -9.01
C VAL A 609 -0.75 25.98 -10.42
N ASN A 610 -0.89 26.81 -11.45
CA ASN A 610 -0.72 26.40 -12.85
C ASN A 610 -1.60 25.19 -13.19
N ALA A 611 -2.90 25.29 -12.88
CA ALA A 611 -3.80 24.14 -12.92
C ALA A 611 -5.08 24.41 -13.71
N TYR A 612 -5.52 23.47 -14.55
CA TYR A 612 -6.75 23.68 -15.31
C TYR A 612 -7.56 22.42 -15.60
N HIS A 613 -8.86 22.61 -15.81
CA HIS A 613 -9.77 21.56 -16.26
C HIS A 613 -10.58 22.02 -17.48
N LYS A 614 -10.66 21.21 -18.54
CA LYS A 614 -11.39 21.56 -19.77
C LYS A 614 -12.60 20.69 -20.07
N GLY A 615 -12.74 19.53 -19.42
CA GLY A 615 -13.86 18.64 -19.67
C GLY A 615 -15.12 19.03 -18.91
N HIS A 616 -16.19 18.25 -19.10
CA HIS A 616 -17.46 18.41 -18.40
C HIS A 616 -17.35 18.07 -16.90
N VAL A 617 -17.98 18.87 -16.05
CA VAL A 617 -18.15 18.61 -14.61
C VAL A 617 -19.64 18.63 -14.26
N GLY A 618 -20.20 17.46 -13.99
CA GLY A 618 -21.59 17.22 -13.61
C GLY A 618 -21.72 16.74 -12.16
N GLY A 619 -22.63 17.33 -11.39
CA GLY A 619 -22.84 17.00 -9.97
C GLY A 619 -24.23 17.32 -9.41
N GLY A 620 -24.47 16.98 -8.14
CA GLY A 620 -25.67 17.34 -7.39
C GLY A 620 -25.55 18.72 -6.74
N SER A 621 -24.63 18.89 -5.79
CA SER A 621 -24.33 20.16 -5.08
C SER A 621 -22.83 20.37 -4.92
N TYR A 622 -22.42 21.61 -4.66
CA TYR A 622 -21.02 22.02 -4.48
C TYR A 622 -20.16 21.58 -5.67
N VAL A 623 -20.59 22.01 -6.86
CA VAL A 623 -19.95 21.68 -8.13
C VAL A 623 -19.04 22.83 -8.54
N GLY A 624 -17.76 22.57 -8.73
CA GLY A 624 -16.76 23.54 -9.17
C GLY A 624 -16.01 23.08 -10.40
N GLY A 625 -15.72 23.98 -11.34
CA GLY A 625 -14.90 23.62 -12.50
C GLY A 625 -13.47 23.17 -12.14
N LEU A 626 -12.97 23.52 -10.95
CA LEU A 626 -11.68 23.06 -10.40
C LEU A 626 -11.84 22.34 -9.06
N VAL A 627 -12.51 22.98 -8.10
CA VAL A 627 -12.65 22.47 -6.72
C VAL A 627 -14.12 22.46 -6.31
N GLY A 628 -14.66 21.34 -5.85
CA GLY A 628 -16.05 21.27 -5.40
C GLY A 628 -16.27 22.10 -4.14
N SER A 629 -15.59 21.72 -3.06
CA SER A 629 -15.65 22.41 -1.76
C SER A 629 -14.26 22.60 -1.12
N ILE A 630 -14.11 23.70 -0.39
CA ILE A 630 -12.96 24.00 0.47
C ILE A 630 -13.49 24.32 1.88
N GLU A 631 -13.14 23.50 2.86
CA GLU A 631 -13.65 23.59 4.23
C GLU A 631 -12.50 23.83 5.23
N ASP A 632 -12.63 24.87 6.07
CA ASP A 632 -11.73 25.21 7.20
C ASP A 632 -10.23 25.40 6.83
N ALA A 633 -9.97 25.84 5.60
CA ALA A 633 -8.63 25.89 5.03
C ALA A 633 -8.09 27.30 4.75
N LYS A 634 -6.76 27.38 4.57
CA LYS A 634 -6.13 28.46 3.81
C LYS A 634 -5.84 27.99 2.40
N ALA A 635 -6.54 28.55 1.42
CA ALA A 635 -6.44 28.15 0.02
C ALA A 635 -5.81 29.23 -0.85
N PHE A 636 -4.88 28.82 -1.71
CA PHE A 636 -4.22 29.64 -2.72
C PHE A 636 -4.45 29.02 -4.10
N ILE A 637 -5.27 29.66 -4.93
CA ILE A 637 -5.58 29.22 -6.29
C ILE A 637 -5.00 30.23 -7.26
N VAL A 638 -3.93 29.86 -7.97
CA VAL A 638 -3.11 30.81 -8.75
C VAL A 638 -2.84 30.29 -10.15
N ASN A 639 -3.05 31.15 -11.16
CA ASN A 639 -2.94 30.76 -12.57
C ASN A 639 -3.73 29.49 -12.89
N ALA A 640 -5.04 29.53 -12.59
CA ALA A 640 -5.89 28.37 -12.69
C ALA A 640 -7.22 28.68 -13.36
N TYR A 641 -7.72 27.77 -14.19
CA TYR A 641 -8.90 28.04 -15.00
C TYR A 641 -9.74 26.83 -15.38
N HIS A 642 -11.00 27.10 -15.74
CA HIS A 642 -11.92 26.12 -16.28
C HIS A 642 -12.55 26.62 -17.59
N SER A 643 -12.73 25.71 -18.56
CA SER A 643 -13.29 26.03 -19.89
C SER A 643 -14.38 25.07 -20.39
N GLY A 644 -14.69 24.03 -19.61
CA GLY A 644 -15.74 23.06 -19.95
C GLY A 644 -17.12 23.50 -19.47
N LEU A 645 -18.11 22.61 -19.58
CA LEU A 645 -19.43 22.81 -18.97
C LEU A 645 -19.38 22.40 -17.49
N VAL A 646 -19.74 23.33 -16.59
CA VAL A 646 -20.02 23.02 -15.17
C VAL A 646 -21.53 22.98 -14.98
N GLN A 647 -22.05 21.81 -14.59
CA GLN A 647 -23.47 21.59 -14.39
C GLN A 647 -23.77 20.97 -13.03
N GLY A 648 -24.71 21.58 -12.30
CA GLY A 648 -25.15 21.05 -11.01
C GLY A 648 -26.64 21.19 -10.71
N GLY A 649 -27.06 20.50 -9.66
CA GLY A 649 -28.40 20.62 -9.07
C GLY A 649 -28.57 21.96 -8.36
N SER A 650 -27.81 22.23 -7.29
CA SER A 650 -28.05 23.37 -6.38
C SER A 650 -26.93 24.42 -6.36
N THR A 651 -25.70 24.07 -5.98
CA THR A 651 -24.61 25.05 -5.78
C THR A 651 -23.52 24.83 -6.81
N VAL A 652 -23.32 25.79 -7.72
CA VAL A 652 -22.43 25.62 -8.88
C VAL A 652 -21.54 26.84 -9.09
N GLY A 653 -20.23 26.65 -9.06
CA GLY A 653 -19.24 27.69 -9.33
C GLY A 653 -18.38 27.35 -10.54
N GLY A 654 -18.04 28.34 -11.36
CA GLY A 654 -17.18 28.10 -12.52
C GLY A 654 -15.79 27.59 -12.14
N LEU A 655 -15.27 27.96 -10.96
CA LEU A 655 -14.01 27.41 -10.43
C LEU A 655 -14.22 26.66 -9.11
N VAL A 656 -14.90 27.29 -8.15
CA VAL A 656 -15.11 26.73 -6.81
C VAL A 656 -16.60 26.69 -6.47
N GLY A 657 -17.12 25.52 -6.11
CA GLY A 657 -18.51 25.39 -5.71
C GLY A 657 -18.79 26.14 -4.41
N GLU A 658 -18.06 25.81 -3.35
CA GLU A 658 -18.25 26.40 -2.03
C GLU A 658 -16.93 26.58 -1.25
N VAL A 659 -16.83 27.67 -0.50
CA VAL A 659 -15.77 27.88 0.49
C VAL A 659 -16.36 28.17 1.88
N THR A 660 -16.02 27.36 2.87
CA THR A 660 -16.50 27.45 4.27
C THR A 660 -15.33 27.40 5.26
N GLY A 661 -15.55 27.93 6.46
CA GLY A 661 -14.60 27.80 7.56
C GLY A 661 -14.68 28.91 8.61
N GLY A 662 -13.96 28.71 9.72
CA GLY A 662 -13.86 29.68 10.81
C GLY A 662 -13.02 30.93 10.49
N ASP A 663 -12.83 31.81 11.49
CA ASP A 663 -12.20 33.13 11.34
C ASP A 663 -10.77 33.11 10.76
N ASP A 664 -10.03 32.03 10.98
CA ASP A 664 -8.65 31.87 10.48
C ASP A 664 -8.57 31.31 9.04
N SER A 665 -9.70 30.90 8.47
CA SER A 665 -9.81 30.40 7.10
C SER A 665 -9.81 31.54 6.09
N ARG A 666 -9.06 31.39 5.00
CA ARG A 666 -8.98 32.42 3.96
C ARG A 666 -8.71 31.83 2.59
N THR A 667 -9.31 32.45 1.57
CA THR A 667 -9.12 32.07 0.18
C THR A 667 -8.48 33.20 -0.60
N PHE A 668 -7.40 32.90 -1.32
CA PHE A 668 -6.71 33.83 -2.20
C PHE A 668 -6.72 33.27 -3.63
N MET A 669 -7.24 34.06 -4.57
CA MET A 669 -7.29 33.71 -5.98
C MET A 669 -6.62 34.79 -6.82
N ALA A 670 -5.67 34.40 -7.68
CA ALA A 670 -4.96 35.32 -8.56
C ALA A 670 -4.73 34.75 -9.96
N TYR A 671 -4.95 35.56 -11.00
CA TYR A 671 -4.79 35.10 -12.39
C TYR A 671 -5.68 33.89 -12.71
N VAL A 672 -6.93 33.93 -12.24
CA VAL A 672 -7.89 32.84 -12.40
C VAL A 672 -9.00 33.23 -13.35
N TYR A 673 -9.55 32.26 -14.08
CA TYR A 673 -10.70 32.55 -14.94
C TYR A 673 -11.58 31.36 -15.24
N ASN A 674 -12.85 31.64 -15.52
CA ASN A 674 -13.78 30.69 -16.11
C ASN A 674 -14.29 31.24 -17.43
N ASP A 675 -14.11 30.49 -18.52
CA ASP A 675 -14.75 30.77 -19.82
C ASP A 675 -15.76 29.68 -20.24
N GLY A 676 -15.93 28.66 -19.39
CA GLY A 676 -16.92 27.61 -19.51
C GLY A 676 -18.33 28.02 -19.05
N LEU A 677 -19.37 27.39 -19.62
CA LEU A 677 -20.76 27.60 -19.22
C LEU A 677 -20.99 27.07 -17.80
N VAL A 678 -21.64 27.86 -16.94
CA VAL A 678 -22.03 27.47 -15.58
C VAL A 678 -23.56 27.35 -15.52
N ASN A 679 -24.07 26.16 -15.16
CA ASN A 679 -25.50 25.86 -15.16
C ASN A 679 -25.97 25.17 -13.88
N ALA A 680 -26.90 25.81 -13.18
CA ALA A 680 -27.49 25.33 -11.94
C ALA A 680 -29.02 25.14 -12.08
N SER A 681 -29.51 23.91 -11.89
CA SER A 681 -30.81 23.49 -12.42
C SER A 681 -31.99 23.38 -11.43
N ARG A 682 -31.75 23.15 -10.13
CA ARG A 682 -32.76 22.85 -9.09
C ARG A 682 -32.55 23.70 -7.83
N GLY A 683 -33.36 24.74 -7.60
CA GLY A 683 -33.29 25.47 -6.32
C GLY A 683 -31.97 26.21 -6.12
N ALA A 684 -31.39 26.77 -7.20
CA ALA A 684 -29.94 26.77 -7.36
C ALA A 684 -29.26 28.16 -7.32
N VAL A 685 -28.04 28.20 -6.79
CA VAL A 685 -27.10 29.34 -6.79
C VAL A 685 -25.97 29.06 -7.79
N ALA A 686 -25.62 30.08 -8.59
CA ALA A 686 -24.58 29.97 -9.60
C ALA A 686 -23.63 31.16 -9.56
N GLY A 687 -22.33 30.89 -9.48
CA GLY A 687 -21.28 31.90 -9.51
C GLY A 687 -20.31 31.68 -10.66
N GLY A 688 -19.95 32.73 -11.38
CA GLY A 688 -18.97 32.62 -12.48
C GLY A 688 -17.59 32.13 -12.04
N LEU A 689 -17.13 32.51 -10.83
CA LEU A 689 -15.92 31.96 -10.22
C LEU A 689 -16.22 31.13 -8.97
N ILE A 690 -16.96 31.69 -8.00
CA ILE A 690 -17.32 31.02 -6.74
C ILE A 690 -18.83 31.03 -6.56
N ALA A 691 -19.48 29.91 -6.27
CA ALA A 691 -20.90 29.95 -5.96
C ALA A 691 -21.14 30.55 -4.57
N ASN A 692 -20.68 29.86 -3.52
CA ASN A 692 -20.87 30.27 -2.13
C ASN A 692 -19.55 30.60 -1.44
N GLN A 693 -19.50 31.75 -0.79
CA GLN A 693 -18.35 32.21 -0.03
C GLN A 693 -18.70 32.57 1.42
N TYR A 694 -18.18 31.77 2.34
CA TYR A 694 -18.32 31.94 3.78
C TYR A 694 -16.98 32.17 4.49
N THR A 695 -15.87 32.35 3.78
CA THR A 695 -14.54 32.67 4.37
C THR A 695 -13.94 33.91 3.74
N SER A 696 -13.13 34.69 4.46
CA SER A 696 -12.51 35.91 3.91
C SER A 696 -11.79 35.60 2.60
N THR A 697 -12.19 36.26 1.51
CA THR A 697 -11.75 35.92 0.15
C THR A 697 -11.20 37.14 -0.59
N THR A 698 -10.02 36.99 -1.18
CA THR A 698 -9.41 37.98 -2.08
C THR A 698 -9.28 37.40 -3.48
N ILE A 699 -9.85 38.08 -4.46
CA ILE A 699 -9.78 37.73 -5.87
C ILE A 699 -9.13 38.89 -6.62
N GLN A 700 -8.02 38.61 -7.30
CA GLN A 700 -7.29 39.62 -8.06
C GLN A 700 -6.90 39.15 -9.44
N ASN A 701 -6.86 40.06 -10.42
CA ASN A 701 -6.51 39.72 -11.80
C ASN A 701 -7.30 38.49 -12.27
N ALA A 702 -8.62 38.60 -12.31
CA ALA A 702 -9.49 37.45 -12.57
C ALA A 702 -10.64 37.81 -13.50
N TYR A 703 -11.21 36.81 -14.17
CA TYR A 703 -12.41 37.07 -14.95
C TYR A 703 -13.33 35.88 -15.13
N ASN A 704 -14.62 36.17 -15.32
CA ASN A 704 -15.59 35.22 -15.85
C ASN A 704 -16.01 35.65 -17.26
N ALA A 705 -15.78 34.81 -18.26
CA ALA A 705 -16.26 35.00 -19.63
C ALA A 705 -17.41 34.05 -19.98
N GLY A 706 -17.56 32.94 -19.26
CA GLY A 706 -18.62 31.97 -19.46
C GLY A 706 -19.97 32.49 -18.98
N ASP A 707 -21.04 32.13 -19.70
CA ASP A 707 -22.40 32.45 -19.26
C ASP A 707 -22.73 31.71 -17.96
N VAL A 708 -23.53 32.35 -17.10
CA VAL A 708 -23.92 31.80 -15.80
C VAL A 708 -25.44 31.76 -15.72
N THR A 709 -25.97 30.58 -15.42
CA THR A 709 -27.40 30.31 -15.49
C THR A 709 -27.87 29.59 -14.23
N ALA A 710 -28.94 30.09 -13.60
CA ALA A 710 -29.63 29.40 -12.51
C ALA A 710 -31.14 29.65 -12.58
N LYS A 711 -31.94 28.63 -12.27
CA LYS A 711 -33.40 28.70 -12.46
C LYS A 711 -34.18 29.43 -11.36
N THR A 712 -33.70 29.54 -10.12
CA THR A 712 -34.63 29.90 -9.00
C THR A 712 -34.05 30.65 -7.79
N GLN A 713 -32.74 30.87 -7.62
CA GLN A 713 -32.22 31.60 -6.43
C GLN A 713 -31.33 32.79 -6.79
N SER A 714 -30.05 32.56 -7.06
CA SER A 714 -29.03 33.61 -7.05
C SER A 714 -28.02 33.39 -8.17
N VAL A 715 -27.68 34.45 -8.92
CA VAL A 715 -26.69 34.36 -10.00
C VAL A 715 -25.71 35.51 -9.91
N GLY A 716 -24.46 35.20 -9.58
CA GLY A 716 -23.35 36.16 -9.55
C GLY A 716 -22.39 35.97 -10.72
N GLY A 717 -22.07 37.04 -11.44
CA GLY A 717 -21.07 36.97 -12.51
C GLY A 717 -19.66 36.62 -12.00
N ILE A 718 -19.33 36.93 -10.74
CA ILE A 718 -18.09 36.51 -10.09
C ILE A 718 -18.39 35.60 -8.90
N VAL A 719 -19.18 36.08 -7.92
CA VAL A 719 -19.59 35.31 -6.73
C VAL A 719 -21.10 35.34 -6.56
N SER A 720 -21.75 34.20 -6.32
CA SER A 720 -23.20 34.23 -6.07
C SER A 720 -23.51 34.77 -4.68
N GLN A 721 -23.12 34.07 -3.62
CA GLN A 721 -23.43 34.45 -2.24
C GLN A 721 -22.16 34.68 -1.43
N SER A 722 -22.14 35.77 -0.67
CA SER A 722 -21.02 36.17 0.18
C SER A 722 -21.51 36.52 1.59
N SER A 723 -21.01 35.78 2.59
CA SER A 723 -21.34 36.01 4.01
C SER A 723 -20.18 36.55 4.84
N ASN A 724 -19.00 36.68 4.25
CA ASN A 724 -17.78 37.19 4.89
C ASN A 724 -17.07 38.17 3.94
N PRO A 725 -16.09 38.96 4.40
CA PRO A 725 -15.44 39.97 3.57
C PRO A 725 -14.91 39.42 2.24
N ILE A 726 -15.21 40.13 1.16
CA ILE A 726 -14.72 39.83 -0.18
C ILE A 726 -14.04 41.07 -0.79
N VAL A 727 -12.86 40.86 -1.37
CA VAL A 727 -12.05 41.87 -2.05
C VAL A 727 -11.87 41.46 -3.50
N LEU A 728 -12.35 42.30 -4.42
CA LEU A 728 -12.21 42.16 -5.86
C LEU A 728 -11.29 43.27 -6.38
N THR A 729 -10.15 42.89 -6.97
CA THR A 729 -9.17 43.85 -7.49
C THR A 729 -8.76 43.51 -8.91
N ASN A 730 -8.97 44.42 -9.86
CA ASN A 730 -8.59 44.20 -11.26
C ASN A 730 -9.30 42.96 -11.86
N VAL A 731 -10.63 42.95 -11.79
CA VAL A 731 -11.49 41.80 -12.15
C VAL A 731 -12.52 42.21 -13.18
N PHE A 732 -12.92 41.31 -14.09
CA PHE A 732 -14.10 41.56 -14.93
C PHE A 732 -15.05 40.37 -15.07
N ASN A 733 -16.34 40.67 -15.29
CA ASN A 733 -17.32 39.70 -15.79
C ASN A 733 -17.76 40.07 -17.22
N LYS A 734 -17.48 39.20 -18.18
CA LYS A 734 -17.97 39.30 -19.57
C LYS A 734 -19.17 38.38 -19.84
N GLY A 735 -19.28 37.29 -19.07
CA GLY A 735 -20.37 36.31 -19.18
C GLY A 735 -21.74 36.95 -18.94
N THR A 736 -22.72 36.50 -19.70
CA THR A 736 -24.11 36.92 -19.51
C THR A 736 -24.77 36.10 -18.42
N LEU A 737 -25.77 36.69 -17.76
CA LEU A 737 -26.57 36.01 -16.74
C LEU A 737 -27.97 35.81 -17.33
N LEU A 738 -28.41 34.56 -17.46
CA LEU A 738 -29.79 34.26 -17.89
C LEU A 738 -30.70 34.24 -16.66
N PRO A 739 -31.66 35.17 -16.51
CA PRO A 739 -32.35 35.35 -15.24
C PRO A 739 -33.75 34.71 -15.21
N ASP A 740 -34.02 34.00 -14.11
CA ASP A 740 -35.35 33.88 -13.50
C ASP A 740 -35.36 34.43 -12.03
N SER A 741 -34.24 34.98 -11.50
CA SER A 741 -34.11 35.44 -10.10
C SER A 741 -32.98 36.47 -9.81
N TYR A 742 -32.62 36.67 -8.53
CA TYR A 742 -31.72 37.72 -7.98
C TYR A 742 -30.31 37.62 -8.57
N SER A 743 -29.98 38.52 -9.50
CA SER A 743 -28.72 38.50 -10.26
C SER A 743 -27.93 39.80 -10.13
N ASP A 744 -26.61 39.67 -10.17
CA ASP A 744 -25.65 40.79 -10.16
C ASP A 744 -24.39 40.39 -10.95
N ALA A 745 -23.87 41.30 -11.77
CA ALA A 745 -22.69 41.00 -12.58
C ALA A 745 -21.41 40.73 -11.78
N LEU A 746 -21.37 41.11 -10.50
CA LEU A 746 -20.24 40.88 -9.61
C LEU A 746 -20.62 39.92 -8.50
N VAL A 747 -21.39 40.40 -7.52
CA VAL A 747 -21.79 39.62 -6.33
C VAL A 747 -23.28 39.73 -6.13
N ALA A 748 -24.01 38.62 -6.23
CA ALA A 748 -25.47 38.64 -6.17
C ALA A 748 -25.95 38.99 -4.76
N GLU A 749 -25.58 38.19 -3.76
CA GLU A 749 -25.98 38.39 -2.37
C GLU A 749 -24.77 38.65 -1.48
N THR A 750 -24.85 39.72 -0.68
CA THR A 750 -23.89 40.05 0.37
C THR A 750 -24.62 40.18 1.70
N ASN A 751 -24.08 39.57 2.76
CA ASN A 751 -24.56 39.82 4.11
C ASN A 751 -24.35 41.30 4.46
N LYS A 752 -25.41 42.00 4.90
CA LYS A 752 -25.41 43.45 5.18
C LYS A 752 -24.33 43.90 6.17
N ASN A 753 -23.79 42.99 6.98
CA ASN A 753 -22.74 43.27 7.96
C ASN A 753 -21.33 43.30 7.37
N TYR A 754 -21.13 42.83 6.14
CA TYR A 754 -19.82 42.75 5.49
C TYR A 754 -19.84 43.49 4.15
N LYS A 755 -18.78 44.26 3.87
CA LYS A 755 -18.70 45.15 2.70
C LYS A 755 -17.87 44.50 1.60
N LEU A 756 -18.42 44.40 0.38
CA LEU A 756 -17.63 44.15 -0.83
C LEU A 756 -16.67 45.33 -1.06
N THR A 757 -15.39 45.01 -1.23
CA THR A 757 -14.39 45.96 -1.71
C THR A 757 -14.13 45.68 -3.19
N ALA A 758 -14.50 46.60 -4.06
CA ALA A 758 -14.26 46.50 -5.50
C ALA A 758 -13.34 47.64 -5.96
N ASP A 759 -12.20 47.30 -6.56
CA ASP A 759 -11.22 48.24 -7.12
C ASP A 759 -10.78 47.80 -8.53
N ASN A 760 -10.87 48.69 -9.50
CA ASN A 760 -10.68 48.39 -10.93
C ASN A 760 -11.49 47.16 -11.42
N VAL A 761 -12.78 47.15 -11.10
CA VAL A 761 -13.69 46.04 -11.44
C VAL A 761 -14.63 46.45 -12.57
N PHE A 762 -14.79 45.58 -13.57
CA PHE A 762 -15.60 45.85 -14.76
C PHE A 762 -16.65 44.75 -15.00
N PHE A 763 -17.73 45.08 -15.69
CA PHE A 763 -18.73 44.10 -16.08
C PHE A 763 -19.37 44.44 -17.42
N PHE A 764 -19.84 43.42 -18.14
CA PHE A 764 -20.54 43.60 -19.40
C PHE A 764 -21.86 44.36 -19.19
N GLU A 765 -22.05 45.44 -19.93
CA GLU A 765 -23.12 46.41 -19.70
C GLU A 765 -24.55 45.83 -19.70
N SER A 766 -24.78 44.70 -20.36
CA SER A 766 -26.09 44.04 -20.40
C SER A 766 -26.47 43.38 -19.07
N VAL A 767 -25.55 43.31 -18.12
CA VAL A 767 -25.76 42.76 -16.78
C VAL A 767 -25.33 43.81 -15.76
N PRO A 768 -26.24 44.54 -15.11
CA PRO A 768 -25.85 45.57 -14.15
C PRO A 768 -25.33 44.97 -12.83
N SER A 769 -24.48 45.72 -12.13
CA SER A 769 -24.13 45.46 -10.73
C SER A 769 -24.68 46.55 -9.81
N LYS A 770 -25.22 46.14 -8.67
CA LYS A 770 -25.68 46.99 -7.56
C LYS A 770 -24.58 47.22 -6.52
N ASN A 771 -23.51 46.43 -6.57
CA ASN A 771 -22.47 46.38 -5.56
C ASN A 771 -21.15 47.05 -6.00
N GLY A 772 -21.18 47.86 -7.07
CA GLY A 772 -20.05 48.66 -7.55
C GLY A 772 -19.53 48.22 -8.92
N GLY A 773 -18.29 48.58 -9.23
CA GLY A 773 -17.68 48.33 -10.54
C GLY A 773 -18.15 49.28 -11.65
N SER A 774 -17.55 49.13 -12.83
CA SER A 774 -17.84 49.95 -14.02
C SER A 774 -18.38 49.10 -15.16
N ALA A 775 -19.50 49.50 -15.75
CA ALA A 775 -20.00 48.89 -16.97
C ALA A 775 -18.99 49.09 -18.12
N ALA A 776 -18.76 48.05 -18.90
CA ALA A 776 -17.94 48.04 -20.10
C ALA A 776 -18.81 47.64 -21.30
N THR A 777 -18.75 48.44 -22.36
CA THR A 777 -19.47 48.21 -23.61
C THR A 777 -18.88 47.03 -24.37
N ALA A 778 -19.63 46.46 -25.30
CA ALA A 778 -19.08 45.43 -26.21
C ALA A 778 -17.81 45.93 -26.93
N ASP A 779 -17.79 47.19 -27.38
CA ASP A 779 -16.63 47.79 -28.03
C ASP A 779 -15.43 47.87 -27.08
N ALA A 780 -15.63 48.21 -25.80
CA ALA A 780 -14.53 48.31 -24.83
C ALA A 780 -13.82 46.96 -24.59
N PHE A 781 -14.53 45.85 -24.76
CA PHE A 781 -13.95 44.51 -24.73
C PHE A 781 -13.19 44.15 -26.01
N ALA A 782 -13.45 44.81 -27.13
CA ALA A 782 -12.87 44.50 -28.44
C ALA A 782 -11.78 45.49 -28.90
N ASP A 783 -11.83 46.74 -28.45
CA ASP A 783 -11.00 47.86 -28.94
C ASP A 783 -9.69 48.08 -28.13
N LEU A 784 -9.32 47.12 -27.28
CA LEU A 784 -8.17 47.14 -26.38
C LEU A 784 -8.25 48.17 -25.23
N SER A 785 -9.30 48.99 -25.16
CA SER A 785 -9.41 50.02 -24.12
C SER A 785 -9.56 49.44 -22.72
N LEU A 786 -10.33 48.35 -22.56
CA LEU A 786 -10.43 47.64 -21.28
C LEU A 786 -9.13 46.90 -20.94
N ALA A 787 -8.52 46.21 -21.90
CA ALA A 787 -7.23 45.54 -21.70
C ALA A 787 -6.17 46.50 -21.17
N LYS A 788 -6.10 47.72 -21.74
CA LYS A 788 -5.19 48.76 -21.27
C LYS A 788 -5.47 49.18 -19.82
N LYS A 789 -6.73 49.35 -19.42
CA LYS A 789 -7.10 49.68 -18.02
C LYS A 789 -6.73 48.58 -17.03
N LEU A 790 -6.89 47.32 -17.44
CA LEU A 790 -6.52 46.17 -16.62
C LEU A 790 -4.99 46.04 -16.52
N HIS A 791 -4.28 46.27 -17.63
CA HIS A 791 -2.82 46.19 -17.71
C HIS A 791 -2.12 47.28 -16.90
N ASP A 792 -2.55 48.53 -17.04
CA ASP A 792 -1.90 49.70 -16.41
C ASP A 792 -2.23 49.82 -14.90
N TYR A 793 -3.08 48.94 -14.36
CA TYR A 793 -3.45 48.98 -12.95
C TYR A 793 -2.25 48.61 -12.06
N ALA A 794 -1.91 49.50 -11.13
CA ALA A 794 -0.86 49.26 -10.14
C ALA A 794 -1.24 49.96 -8.82
N LYS A 795 -1.58 49.17 -7.80
CA LYS A 795 -1.91 49.69 -6.46
C LYS A 795 -1.67 48.62 -5.38
N GLY A 796 -0.95 49.01 -4.32
CA GLY A 796 -0.55 48.07 -3.27
C GLY A 796 0.29 46.94 -3.86
N ASP A 797 -0.05 45.69 -3.51
CA ASP A 797 0.63 44.48 -4.00
C ASP A 797 0.04 43.93 -5.32
N VAL A 798 -0.96 44.61 -5.89
CA VAL A 798 -1.62 44.18 -7.13
C VAL A 798 -1.09 44.97 -8.33
N ASN A 799 -0.56 44.24 -9.31
CA ASN A 799 -0.14 44.76 -10.60
C ASN A 799 -0.93 44.10 -11.74
N GLY A 800 -1.15 44.88 -12.80
CA GLY A 800 -1.88 44.48 -14.00
C GLY A 800 -1.01 43.94 -15.13
N GLU A 801 0.31 43.89 -14.98
CA GLU A 801 1.26 43.57 -16.07
C GLU A 801 0.99 42.21 -16.76
N GLY A 802 0.33 41.28 -16.06
CA GLY A 802 -0.09 40.01 -16.61
C GLY A 802 -1.28 40.07 -17.58
N TRP A 803 -2.02 41.17 -17.65
CA TRP A 803 -3.10 41.35 -18.63
C TRP A 803 -2.57 41.67 -20.02
N THR A 804 -3.21 41.10 -21.03
CA THR A 804 -2.94 41.36 -22.45
C THR A 804 -4.21 41.17 -23.28
N GLN A 805 -4.18 41.58 -24.54
CA GLN A 805 -5.20 41.25 -25.52
C GLN A 805 -4.58 41.39 -26.92
N ALA A 806 -4.60 40.32 -27.73
CA ALA A 806 -4.20 40.42 -29.12
C ALA A 806 -5.33 41.00 -29.98
N ALA A 807 -4.98 41.62 -31.11
CA ALA A 807 -5.98 42.08 -32.07
C ALA A 807 -6.80 40.90 -32.59
N GLY A 808 -8.12 40.94 -32.37
CA GLY A 808 -9.05 39.85 -32.72
C GLY A 808 -9.48 38.97 -31.55
N ASP A 809 -8.83 39.08 -30.38
CA ASP A 809 -9.30 38.41 -29.16
C ASP A 809 -10.63 39.03 -28.70
N PRO A 810 -11.62 38.22 -28.32
CA PRO A 810 -12.97 38.71 -27.96
C PRO A 810 -13.01 39.51 -26.65
N TYR A 811 -11.99 39.38 -25.79
CA TYR A 811 -11.86 40.06 -24.51
C TYR A 811 -10.41 39.99 -23.99
N PRO A 812 -10.04 40.80 -22.98
CA PRO A 812 -8.72 40.73 -22.34
C PRO A 812 -8.44 39.36 -21.70
N ASN A 813 -7.20 38.90 -21.80
CA ASN A 813 -6.72 37.62 -21.27
C ASN A 813 -5.33 37.76 -20.62
N PHE A 814 -4.69 36.64 -20.29
CA PHE A 814 -3.42 36.63 -19.56
C PHE A 814 -2.22 36.34 -20.45
N LYS A 815 -1.16 37.12 -20.24
CA LYS A 815 0.16 36.92 -20.85
C LYS A 815 0.89 35.80 -20.11
N LYS A 816 0.98 34.64 -20.75
CA LYS A 816 1.54 33.39 -20.21
C LYS A 816 2.82 33.58 -19.40
N ASP A 817 3.90 34.08 -20.00
CA ASP A 817 5.22 34.17 -19.34
C ASP A 817 5.21 35.03 -18.07
N VAL A 818 4.38 36.09 -18.02
CA VAL A 818 4.29 36.98 -16.85
C VAL A 818 3.53 36.30 -15.73
N VAL A 819 2.42 35.63 -16.08
CA VAL A 819 1.59 34.93 -15.11
C VAL A 819 2.27 33.67 -14.57
N GLU A 820 2.99 32.91 -15.40
CA GLU A 820 3.78 31.76 -14.94
C GLU A 820 4.89 32.20 -13.98
N ALA A 821 5.61 33.28 -14.28
CA ALA A 821 6.61 33.83 -13.38
C ALA A 821 6.01 34.32 -12.04
N TYR A 822 4.80 34.87 -12.06
CA TYR A 822 4.06 35.21 -10.84
C TYR A 822 3.65 33.95 -10.06
N ALA A 823 3.17 32.92 -10.76
CA ALA A 823 2.69 31.68 -10.15
C ALA A 823 3.82 30.85 -9.51
N GLU A 824 5.05 30.91 -10.04
CA GLU A 824 6.23 30.22 -9.49
C GLU A 824 6.46 30.51 -8.00
N GLN A 825 6.12 31.70 -7.51
CA GLN A 825 6.28 32.06 -6.09
C GLN A 825 5.31 31.31 -5.15
N PHE A 826 4.26 30.69 -5.70
CA PHE A 826 3.29 29.88 -4.97
C PHE A 826 3.54 28.37 -5.11
N ILE A 827 4.51 27.94 -5.93
CA ILE A 827 4.90 26.53 -6.00
C ILE A 827 5.75 26.21 -4.78
N VAL A 828 5.16 25.47 -3.84
CA VAL A 828 5.83 25.01 -2.62
C VAL A 828 6.28 23.56 -2.81
N THR A 829 7.56 23.30 -2.61
CA THR A 829 8.10 21.95 -2.41
C THR A 829 8.46 21.79 -0.94
N PRO A 830 7.73 20.95 -0.19
CA PRO A 830 8.12 20.60 1.16
C PRO A 830 9.49 19.90 1.19
N SER A 831 10.18 19.97 2.33
CA SER A 831 11.48 19.34 2.51
C SER A 831 11.38 17.82 2.34
N GLU A 832 12.23 17.22 1.50
CA GLU A 832 12.30 15.76 1.37
C GLU A 832 12.54 15.10 2.75
N PRO A 833 11.88 13.97 3.06
CA PRO A 833 12.08 13.26 4.32
C PRO A 833 13.52 12.74 4.40
N GLY A 834 14.37 13.51 5.08
CA GLY A 834 15.74 13.15 5.41
C GLY A 834 15.77 12.07 6.50
N SER A 835 16.66 11.11 6.30
CA SER A 835 17.05 10.04 7.23
C SER A 835 17.01 10.45 8.70
N SER A 836 16.26 9.69 9.50
CA SER A 836 16.28 9.78 10.95
C SER A 836 17.68 9.49 11.49
N SER A 837 18.38 10.52 11.99
CA SER A 837 19.41 10.35 13.01
C SER A 837 18.87 10.85 14.34
N SER A 838 18.73 9.91 15.26
CA SER A 838 18.38 10.09 16.67
C SER A 838 19.31 11.05 17.42
N SER A 839 18.85 11.49 18.60
CA SER A 839 19.45 12.37 19.62
C SER A 839 19.11 13.86 19.41
N VAL A 840 18.60 14.62 20.38
CA VAL A 840 18.78 14.61 21.83
C VAL A 840 17.50 15.13 22.49
N VAL A 841 17.14 14.54 23.63
CA VAL A 841 16.13 15.04 24.58
C VAL A 841 16.72 16.26 25.30
N GLU A 842 16.09 17.43 25.19
CA GLU A 842 16.20 18.45 26.24
C GLU A 842 14.85 19.10 26.54
N SER A 843 14.66 19.30 27.83
CA SER A 843 13.44 19.53 28.57
C SER A 843 12.90 20.96 28.49
N SER A 844 11.58 21.04 28.64
CA SER A 844 10.73 22.21 28.87
C SER A 844 11.22 23.19 29.95
N SER A 845 11.04 24.49 29.70
CA SER A 845 10.60 25.44 30.73
C SER A 845 9.74 26.55 30.13
N SER A 846 8.69 26.91 30.86
CA SER A 846 7.60 27.82 30.51
C SER A 846 7.88 29.27 30.91
N SER A 847 7.32 30.24 30.18
CA SER A 847 6.76 31.48 30.75
C SER A 847 5.95 32.29 29.72
N GLU A 848 4.91 32.94 30.23
CA GLU A 848 3.83 33.63 29.50
C GLU A 848 4.17 35.04 28.97
N SER A 849 3.46 35.38 27.88
CA SER A 849 2.89 36.69 27.51
C SER A 849 3.82 37.87 27.18
N GLY A 850 3.65 38.38 25.95
CA GLY A 850 4.15 39.68 25.52
C GLY A 850 3.82 39.96 24.06
N LYS A 851 2.75 40.72 23.80
CA LYS A 851 2.43 41.27 22.47
C LYS A 851 3.58 42.14 21.98
N THR A 852 4.28 41.73 20.92
CA THR A 852 4.85 42.62 19.88
C THR A 852 5.07 41.82 18.60
N SER A 853 4.72 42.40 17.46
CA SER A 853 4.92 41.82 16.12
C SER A 853 6.39 41.47 15.87
N PRO A 854 6.73 40.26 15.40
CA PRO A 854 8.09 39.99 14.95
C PRO A 854 8.24 40.51 13.52
N VAL A 855 8.94 41.64 13.39
CA VAL A 855 9.67 41.96 12.17
C VAL A 855 10.73 40.86 12.02
N VAL A 856 10.57 39.98 11.03
CA VAL A 856 11.62 39.04 10.66
C VAL A 856 12.74 39.82 9.99
N SER A 857 13.74 40.23 10.77
CA SER A 857 15.04 40.59 10.23
C SER A 857 15.73 39.30 9.75
N ARG A 858 15.78 39.12 8.43
CA ARG A 858 16.53 38.02 7.81
C ARG A 858 18.01 38.22 8.15
N ALA A 859 18.59 37.34 8.98
CA ALA A 859 20.02 37.31 9.19
C ALA A 859 20.70 37.03 7.85
N VAL A 860 21.41 38.02 7.31
CA VAL A 860 22.17 37.89 6.07
C VAL A 860 23.39 37.03 6.37
N SER A 861 23.48 35.83 5.78
CA SER A 861 24.69 35.00 5.78
C SER A 861 25.86 35.87 5.28
N LEU A 862 26.84 36.12 6.14
CA LEU A 862 28.04 36.90 5.79
C LEU A 862 28.97 36.03 4.92
N VAL A 863 28.66 35.94 3.63
CA VAL A 863 29.46 35.19 2.67
C VAL A 863 30.72 35.97 2.32
N ASN A 864 31.89 35.34 2.43
CA ASN A 864 33.17 35.89 1.99
C ASN A 864 33.59 35.28 0.66
N VAL A 865 34.13 36.11 -0.24
CA VAL A 865 34.63 35.68 -1.55
C VAL A 865 36.06 36.17 -1.70
N ARG A 866 36.99 35.26 -2.00
CA ARG A 866 38.41 35.60 -2.22
C ARG A 866 38.99 34.85 -3.41
N SER A 867 40.01 35.42 -4.04
CA SER A 867 40.79 34.78 -5.08
C SER A 867 42.03 34.12 -4.48
N VAL A 868 42.25 32.82 -4.75
CA VAL A 868 43.48 32.10 -4.40
C VAL A 868 44.04 31.45 -5.67
N GLY A 869 45.09 32.05 -6.24
CA GLY A 869 45.61 31.64 -7.55
C GLY A 869 44.53 31.78 -8.64
N ARG A 870 44.28 30.69 -9.38
CA ARG A 870 43.21 30.60 -10.40
C ARG A 870 41.85 30.19 -9.86
N MET A 871 41.69 30.13 -8.54
CA MET A 871 40.43 29.74 -7.92
C MET A 871 39.73 30.92 -7.25
N VAL A 872 38.40 30.90 -7.30
CA VAL A 872 37.56 31.72 -6.42
C VAL A 872 37.07 30.83 -5.29
N GLU A 873 37.41 31.18 -4.06
CA GLU A 873 36.87 30.54 -2.86
C GLU A 873 35.73 31.39 -2.30
N ILE A 874 34.61 30.73 -2.03
CA ILE A 874 33.43 31.28 -1.38
C ILE A 874 33.29 30.58 -0.03
N SER A 875 33.24 31.33 1.07
CA SER A 875 33.10 30.79 2.42
C SER A 875 31.91 31.39 3.18
N GLY A 876 31.31 30.60 4.06
CA GLY A 876 30.13 31.00 4.84
C GLY A 876 28.80 30.74 4.14
N MET A 877 28.76 29.84 3.14
CA MET A 877 27.52 29.40 2.50
C MET A 877 26.78 28.37 3.36
N GLN A 878 25.47 28.22 3.17
CA GLN A 878 24.72 27.06 3.69
C GLN A 878 24.60 25.96 2.62
N ALA A 879 24.51 24.69 3.05
CA ALA A 879 24.32 23.58 2.12
C ALA A 879 23.01 23.78 1.33
N GLY A 880 23.07 23.67 0.01
CA GLY A 880 21.96 23.95 -0.90
C GLY A 880 21.85 25.40 -1.38
N GLU A 881 22.64 26.35 -0.88
CA GLU A 881 22.64 27.73 -1.41
C GLU A 881 23.27 27.79 -2.81
N ALA A 882 22.59 28.50 -3.73
CA ALA A 882 23.04 28.66 -5.11
C ALA A 882 24.16 29.70 -5.23
N TYR A 883 25.13 29.41 -6.11
CA TYR A 883 26.15 30.35 -6.55
C TYR A 883 26.25 30.41 -8.08
N ALA A 884 26.68 31.55 -8.60
CA ALA A 884 26.99 31.74 -10.01
C ALA A 884 28.23 32.61 -10.20
N LEU A 885 29.14 32.18 -11.07
CA LEU A 885 30.27 32.97 -11.59
C LEU A 885 29.89 33.51 -12.97
N LEU A 886 30.01 34.82 -13.16
CA LEU A 886 29.69 35.51 -14.40
C LEU A 886 30.88 36.36 -14.87
N ASP A 887 30.95 36.62 -16.18
CA ASP A 887 31.85 37.65 -16.71
C ASP A 887 31.34 39.06 -16.38
N MET A 888 32.15 40.08 -16.68
CA MET A 888 31.79 41.49 -16.44
C MET A 888 30.62 41.99 -17.31
N GLN A 889 30.21 41.23 -18.33
CA GLN A 889 29.04 41.51 -19.16
C GLN A 889 27.78 40.78 -18.66
N GLY A 890 27.87 40.05 -17.54
CA GLY A 890 26.75 39.34 -16.92
C GLY A 890 26.46 37.97 -17.54
N ARG A 891 27.35 37.44 -18.40
CA ARG A 891 27.17 36.09 -18.97
C ARG A 891 27.63 35.04 -17.97
N LEU A 892 26.80 34.02 -17.79
CA LEU A 892 27.07 32.92 -16.86
C LEU A 892 28.25 32.06 -17.36
N LEU A 893 29.26 31.89 -16.52
CA LEU A 893 30.43 31.05 -16.78
C LEU A 893 30.34 29.72 -16.03
N GLN A 894 29.83 29.72 -14.80
CA GLN A 894 29.64 28.52 -13.98
C GLN A 894 28.53 28.75 -12.95
N ARG A 895 27.73 27.72 -12.62
CA ARG A 895 26.77 27.73 -11.51
C ARG A 895 26.76 26.41 -10.78
N GLY A 896 26.28 26.41 -9.54
CA GLY A 896 26.06 25.22 -8.75
C GLY A 896 25.40 25.53 -7.42
N PHE A 897 25.27 24.49 -6.61
CA PHE A 897 24.79 24.57 -5.23
C PHE A 897 25.92 24.18 -4.29
N ALA A 898 26.01 24.86 -3.14
CA ALA A 898 27.03 24.55 -2.15
C ALA A 898 26.72 23.19 -1.49
N SER A 899 27.67 22.26 -1.50
CA SER A 899 27.58 20.99 -0.77
C SER A 899 27.98 21.11 0.71
N GLY A 900 28.39 22.30 1.14
CA GLY A 900 28.87 22.62 2.49
C GLY A 900 29.22 24.11 2.61
N SER A 901 29.89 24.51 3.68
CA SER A 901 30.10 25.94 3.99
C SER A 901 31.13 26.67 3.13
N ASN A 902 31.90 25.94 2.32
CA ASN A 902 32.92 26.48 1.43
C ASN A 902 32.79 25.88 0.03
N VAL A 903 32.94 26.72 -0.99
CA VAL A 903 32.91 26.34 -2.42
C VAL A 903 34.13 26.93 -3.11
N SER A 904 34.83 26.11 -3.91
CA SER A 904 35.98 26.55 -4.71
C SER A 904 35.68 26.40 -6.20
N LEU A 905 35.80 27.50 -6.96
CA LEU A 905 35.54 27.56 -8.40
C LEU A 905 36.85 27.78 -9.15
N ASN A 906 37.14 26.92 -10.12
CA ASN A 906 38.32 27.06 -10.96
C ASN A 906 38.03 28.00 -12.14
N VAL A 907 38.85 29.02 -12.33
CA VAL A 907 38.67 30.04 -13.37
C VAL A 907 39.81 29.96 -14.37
N VAL A 908 39.46 29.67 -15.63
CA VAL A 908 40.42 29.31 -16.69
C VAL A 908 41.29 30.49 -17.13
N ARG A 909 40.77 31.73 -17.07
CA ARG A 909 41.47 32.95 -17.53
C ARG A 909 41.60 33.96 -16.40
N SER A 910 42.75 34.62 -16.31
CA SER A 910 42.91 35.78 -15.41
C SER A 910 42.01 36.93 -15.88
N GLY A 911 41.44 37.68 -14.94
CA GLY A 911 40.43 38.68 -15.24
C GLY A 911 39.53 39.00 -14.05
N ARG A 912 38.62 39.96 -14.25
CA ARG A 912 37.62 40.35 -13.27
C ARG A 912 36.30 39.65 -13.57
N TYR A 913 35.66 39.13 -12.54
CA TYR A 913 34.43 38.35 -12.62
C TYR A 913 33.44 38.78 -11.56
N LEU A 914 32.16 38.46 -11.75
CA LEU A 914 31.09 38.65 -10.78
C LEU A 914 30.71 37.30 -10.18
N ILE A 915 30.62 37.21 -8.86
CA ILE A 915 30.09 36.07 -8.12
C ILE A 915 28.75 36.49 -7.54
N ARG A 916 27.68 35.75 -7.85
CA ARG A 916 26.36 35.92 -7.25
C ARG A 916 26.09 34.79 -6.28
N VAL A 917 25.87 35.12 -5.01
CA VAL A 917 25.57 34.17 -3.92
C VAL A 917 24.59 34.83 -2.94
N ALA A 918 23.60 34.07 -2.46
CA ALA A 918 22.67 34.48 -1.41
C ALA A 918 22.02 35.87 -1.66
N GLY A 919 21.65 36.14 -2.93
CA GLY A 919 21.08 37.43 -3.35
C GLY A 919 22.08 38.59 -3.47
N GLN A 920 23.34 38.42 -3.12
CA GLN A 920 24.40 39.42 -3.26
C GLN A 920 25.27 39.16 -4.51
N THR A 921 25.79 40.23 -5.11
CA THR A 921 26.77 40.15 -6.21
C THR A 921 28.08 40.79 -5.77
N LYS A 922 29.20 40.06 -5.86
CA LYS A 922 30.55 40.53 -5.50
C LYS A 922 31.49 40.41 -6.69
N ALA A 923 32.30 41.44 -6.93
CA ALA A 923 33.35 41.38 -7.95
C ALA A 923 34.62 40.75 -7.38
N VAL A 924 35.21 39.79 -8.08
CA VAL A 924 36.48 39.15 -7.73
C VAL A 924 37.47 39.30 -8.89
N THR A 925 38.75 39.52 -8.57
CA THR A 925 39.81 39.62 -9.58
C THR A 925 40.73 38.43 -9.44
N ILE A 926 40.80 37.60 -10.48
CA ILE A 926 41.70 36.45 -10.56
C ILE A 926 42.98 36.89 -11.28
N ARG A 927 44.13 36.73 -10.61
CA ARG A 927 45.45 37.09 -11.14
C ARG A 927 46.11 35.94 -11.89
#